data_AF-A0ABD7BZZ3-F1
#
_entry.id   AF-A0ABD7BZZ3-F1
#
_cell.length_a   1.000
_cell.length_b   1.000
_cell.length_c   1.000
_cell.angle_alpha   90.00
_cell.angle_beta   90.00
_cell.angle_gamma   90.00
#
_symmetry.space_group_name_H-M   'P 1'
#
loop_
_entity.id
_entity.type
_entity.pdbx_description
1 polymer ?
#
loop_
_entity_poly.entity_id
_entity_poly.type
_entity_poly.pdbx_seq_one_letter_code
_entity_poly.pdbx_strand_id
1 'polypeptide(L)'
;MDEVRYGPVRIRISGDEVRGRSYLPRAMQMLRRAQERQRLGQLNVLRDHQSLDDDSYCYVVLGGGMATLHIIAGHAEADGDADVEINATPDFVSGVIAGGTIRAGEGGVELLHEFHPTQACIENYRPKEGRRHPFPFTGSFQPLQRLAVEPADEFAAELGSSSSVGGRENSQYVKLKPTMFTGAMRGLVQALMGFGKQRRKGNRQISLYERFGVADEPSAAPARPSAFASDTAKKGLQIRYDWKWARSHGLVTAADGRRWIIEIGINGVLAMPLPLHEATTTAEFAERVEEAGDVDAQKLLELYGGFPSGEPFPTGLDAWVRAGRVLRLLTREQMRPFYDHIGYSTVMGWAFNLSGTEAHNTAYRYADDGYQRGVHYCVSVGVGPTRVLKPSPLGQAYRQKLLPLRGNRDYPGIEAVLWKCDHLTASDVAGLQWSAGSIPALYRAIDALELPPMATGNAHLTRVSEGVLYHPGKTGNLIKFPEPAIGLLVSHDMRRERNAVGDPRCDTTVHVFFAGDELKWVRYFREPRSGGESLDDDYEQCMYVGSWHQHEETGGKSIPTAFYTSDFDDRIETSPSVSDTTVIGTDEGYAHVFLNDCLPWPIHATMGRSKRFKRVTTTKRVTDGWMQTGIAVPFHDREAYYYALQTTDGGGSDSRSVGYFQLEDPWSYRTWRVLGGWNNSKTPHPDGCGIGMTTRTVMNPGHTHGYCIDFEPNQINGAGVYKPTTCSDYADTGPWAGLCDNAESMLYYVAPPESESSFETSKPAGRYVVWLVNSSDHGQIKAAQVESLYFGLWPLISPDNGNPDQSADQYLEVTGNALGTANAMRYTVNINEKSRLIGRPDWSGMESGALTFVGVVNG
;
A
#
# COMPACT_ATOMS: atom_id res chain seq x y z
N MET A 1 -26.95 -6.89 13.63
CA MET A 1 -26.37 -7.85 12.68
C MET A 1 -26.68 -7.28 11.33
N ASP A 2 -25.79 -6.44 10.81
CA ASP A 2 -26.07 -5.75 9.56
C ASP A 2 -25.55 -6.63 8.44
N GLU A 3 -26.49 -7.17 7.66
CA GLU A 3 -26.24 -7.85 6.40
C GLU A 3 -25.37 -6.92 5.54
N VAL A 4 -24.18 -7.37 5.12
CA VAL A 4 -23.35 -6.59 4.17
C VAL A 4 -24.12 -6.54 2.85
N ARG A 5 -24.95 -5.50 2.68
CA ARG A 5 -25.72 -5.26 1.46
C ARG A 5 -24.79 -4.59 0.46
N TYR A 6 -24.32 -5.36 -0.51
CA TYR A 6 -23.69 -4.80 -1.69
C TYR A 6 -24.73 -4.01 -2.50
N GLY A 7 -24.30 -2.92 -3.14
CA GLY A 7 -25.04 -2.35 -4.25
C GLY A 7 -25.18 -3.34 -5.43
N PRO A 8 -25.81 -2.93 -6.54
CA PRO A 8 -25.92 -3.79 -7.72
C PRO A 8 -24.54 -4.26 -8.19
N VAL A 9 -24.45 -5.56 -8.52
CA VAL A 9 -23.21 -6.16 -9.03
C VAL A 9 -22.84 -5.49 -10.35
N ARG A 10 -21.63 -4.94 -10.43
CA ARG A 10 -21.06 -4.38 -11.65
C ARG A 10 -20.39 -5.51 -12.42
N ILE A 11 -21.01 -5.94 -13.51
CA ILE A 11 -20.46 -6.95 -14.41
C ILE A 11 -19.79 -6.23 -15.57
N ARG A 12 -18.52 -6.54 -15.82
CA ARG A 12 -17.74 -6.05 -16.96
C ARG A 12 -17.28 -7.25 -17.78
N ILE A 13 -17.30 -7.09 -19.10
CA ILE A 13 -16.76 -8.05 -20.06
C ILE A 13 -15.86 -7.25 -21.00
N SER A 14 -14.61 -7.69 -21.16
CA SER A 14 -13.65 -7.13 -22.11
C SER A 14 -13.16 -8.22 -23.07
N GLY A 15 -12.69 -7.80 -24.25
CA GLY A 15 -12.24 -8.67 -25.34
C GLY A 15 -13.41 -9.22 -26.17
N ASP A 16 -13.34 -10.50 -26.57
CA ASP A 16 -14.42 -11.16 -27.33
C ASP A 16 -15.72 -11.23 -26.51
N GLU A 17 -16.69 -10.40 -26.88
CA GLU A 17 -17.96 -10.27 -26.15
C GLU A 17 -18.78 -11.57 -26.18
N VAL A 18 -18.80 -12.29 -27.31
CA VAL A 18 -19.59 -13.52 -27.46
C VAL A 18 -18.99 -14.61 -26.57
N ARG A 19 -17.67 -14.76 -26.63
CA ARG A 19 -16.93 -15.69 -25.78
C ARG A 19 -17.06 -15.33 -24.30
N GLY A 20 -16.91 -14.05 -23.96
CA GLY A 20 -17.05 -13.55 -22.58
C GLY A 20 -18.44 -13.78 -21.99
N ARG A 21 -19.51 -13.58 -22.77
CA ARG A 21 -20.89 -13.88 -22.34
C ARG A 21 -21.10 -15.37 -22.05
N SER A 22 -20.42 -16.26 -22.77
CA SER A 22 -20.49 -17.71 -22.51
C SER A 22 -19.92 -18.10 -21.13
N TYR A 23 -18.98 -17.31 -20.59
CA TYR A 23 -18.36 -17.54 -19.28
C TYR A 23 -19.13 -16.97 -18.10
N LEU A 24 -20.17 -16.19 -18.35
CA LEU A 24 -20.94 -15.52 -17.30
C LEU A 24 -21.47 -16.46 -16.20
N PRO A 25 -22.02 -17.66 -16.49
CA PRO A 25 -22.51 -18.56 -15.43
C PRO A 25 -21.42 -19.00 -14.46
N ARG A 26 -20.23 -19.33 -14.98
CA ARG A 26 -19.07 -19.75 -14.19
C ARG A 26 -18.52 -18.59 -13.35
N ALA A 27 -18.44 -17.40 -13.94
CA ALA A 27 -18.01 -16.19 -13.28
C ALA A 27 -18.96 -15.77 -12.13
N MET A 28 -20.27 -15.91 -12.32
CA MET A 28 -21.28 -15.67 -11.28
C MET A 28 -21.20 -16.68 -10.12
N GLN A 29 -20.78 -17.92 -10.39
CA GLN A 29 -20.52 -18.91 -9.34
C GLN A 29 -19.32 -18.50 -8.48
N MET A 30 -18.26 -17.95 -9.08
CA MET A 30 -17.11 -17.39 -8.34
C MET A 30 -17.55 -16.23 -7.45
N LEU A 31 -18.32 -15.28 -7.98
CA LEU A 31 -18.83 -14.15 -7.21
C LEU A 31 -19.62 -14.59 -5.96
N ARG A 32 -20.52 -15.56 -6.09
CA ARG A 32 -21.30 -16.09 -4.95
C ARG A 32 -20.40 -16.73 -3.88
N ARG A 33 -19.38 -17.49 -4.29
CA ARG A 33 -18.40 -18.07 -3.36
C ARG A 33 -17.57 -16.99 -2.66
N ALA A 34 -17.18 -15.94 -3.37
CA ALA A 34 -16.47 -14.81 -2.78
C ALA A 34 -17.34 -14.07 -1.76
N GLN A 35 -18.61 -13.77 -2.10
CA GLN A 35 -19.54 -13.09 -1.20
C GLN A 35 -19.75 -13.88 0.10
N GLU A 36 -19.90 -15.21 0.01
CA GLU A 36 -20.07 -16.06 1.18
C GLU A 36 -18.81 -16.12 2.04
N ARG A 37 -17.62 -16.21 1.42
CA ARG A 37 -16.34 -16.12 2.15
C ARG A 37 -16.16 -14.79 2.86
N GLN A 38 -16.46 -13.67 2.20
CA GLN A 38 -16.38 -12.35 2.83
C GLN A 38 -17.33 -12.23 4.02
N ARG A 39 -18.57 -12.73 3.87
CA ARG A 39 -19.60 -12.70 4.93
C ARG A 39 -19.18 -13.54 6.14
N LEU A 40 -18.70 -14.76 5.91
CA LEU A 40 -18.24 -15.66 6.97
C LEU A 40 -16.98 -15.14 7.66
N GLY A 41 -16.03 -14.60 6.89
CA GLY A 41 -14.78 -14.02 7.40
C GLY A 41 -14.88 -12.62 7.99
N GLN A 42 -16.01 -11.91 7.80
CA GLN A 42 -16.23 -10.51 8.24
C GLN A 42 -15.18 -9.55 7.67
N LEU A 43 -14.78 -9.78 6.41
CA LEU A 43 -13.73 -9.03 5.73
C LEU A 43 -14.28 -7.76 5.11
N ASN A 44 -13.53 -6.66 5.20
CA ASN A 44 -13.92 -5.40 4.57
C ASN A 44 -13.78 -5.45 3.04
N VAL A 45 -12.78 -6.18 2.56
CA VAL A 45 -12.48 -6.34 1.13
C VAL A 45 -12.08 -7.80 0.87
N LEU A 46 -12.53 -8.34 -0.26
CA LEU A 46 -12.10 -9.64 -0.74
C LEU A 46 -11.87 -9.58 -2.26
N ARG A 47 -10.87 -10.34 -2.72
CA ARG A 47 -10.57 -10.56 -4.13
C ARG A 47 -10.55 -12.06 -4.43
N ASP A 48 -10.91 -12.40 -5.65
CA ASP A 48 -10.87 -13.79 -6.13
C ASP A 48 -10.60 -13.81 -7.63
N HIS A 49 -9.93 -14.86 -8.10
CA HIS A 49 -9.52 -14.99 -9.51
C HIS A 49 -9.76 -16.42 -10.00
N GLN A 50 -10.08 -16.56 -11.28
CA GLN A 50 -10.26 -17.88 -11.89
C GLN A 50 -9.86 -17.87 -13.37
N SER A 51 -9.07 -18.88 -13.76
CA SER A 51 -8.82 -19.22 -15.16
C SER A 51 -10.10 -19.78 -15.80
N LEU A 52 -10.44 -19.24 -16.98
CA LEU A 52 -11.58 -19.69 -17.77
C LEU A 52 -11.11 -20.68 -18.85
N ASP A 53 -10.07 -20.32 -19.58
CA ASP A 53 -9.35 -21.10 -20.58
C ASP A 53 -7.89 -20.57 -20.74
N ASP A 54 -7.23 -20.85 -21.87
CA ASP A 54 -5.82 -20.53 -22.13
C ASP A 54 -5.47 -19.03 -22.11
N ASP A 55 -6.34 -18.16 -22.62
CA ASP A 55 -6.09 -16.71 -22.74
C ASP A 55 -7.14 -15.84 -22.03
N SER A 56 -8.14 -16.48 -21.39
CA SER A 56 -9.26 -15.83 -20.72
C SER A 56 -9.31 -16.16 -19.23
N TYR A 57 -9.62 -15.15 -18.42
CA TYR A 57 -9.77 -15.27 -16.97
C TYR A 57 -10.84 -14.31 -16.45
N CYS A 58 -11.28 -14.52 -15.22
CA CYS A 58 -12.11 -13.55 -14.53
C CYS A 58 -11.60 -13.28 -13.13
N TYR A 59 -12.00 -12.13 -12.59
CA TYR A 59 -11.74 -11.78 -11.21
C TYR A 59 -12.93 -11.05 -10.59
N VAL A 60 -13.03 -11.15 -9.27
CA VAL A 60 -14.04 -10.50 -8.45
C VAL A 60 -13.35 -9.60 -7.45
N VAL A 61 -13.91 -8.40 -7.27
CA VAL A 61 -13.52 -7.46 -6.22
C VAL A 61 -14.76 -7.10 -5.43
N LEU A 62 -14.73 -7.37 -4.13
CA LEU A 62 -15.77 -6.98 -3.19
C LEU A 62 -15.16 -5.99 -2.19
N GLY A 63 -15.74 -4.81 -2.05
CA GLY A 63 -15.22 -3.77 -1.18
C GLY A 63 -15.90 -2.43 -1.43
N GLY A 64 -15.90 -1.53 -0.43
CA GLY A 64 -16.50 -0.19 -0.62
C GLY A 64 -18.02 -0.19 -0.85
N GLY A 65 -18.75 -1.21 -0.37
CA GLY A 65 -20.16 -1.43 -0.74
C GLY A 65 -20.37 -1.87 -2.20
N MET A 66 -19.31 -2.06 -2.97
CA MET A 66 -19.34 -2.48 -4.36
C MET A 66 -19.00 -3.96 -4.52
N ALA A 67 -19.67 -4.61 -5.48
CA ALA A 67 -19.31 -5.92 -5.97
C ALA A 67 -19.03 -5.82 -7.48
N THR A 68 -17.78 -6.02 -7.88
CA THR A 68 -17.38 -5.99 -9.29
C THR A 68 -16.95 -7.38 -9.73
N LEU A 69 -17.48 -7.84 -10.85
CA LEU A 69 -17.06 -9.03 -11.57
C LEU A 69 -16.53 -8.59 -12.94
N HIS A 70 -15.29 -8.93 -13.26
CA HIS A 70 -14.71 -8.65 -14.57
C HIS A 70 -14.30 -9.94 -15.26
N ILE A 71 -14.84 -10.17 -16.46
CA ILE A 71 -14.46 -11.25 -17.38
C ILE A 71 -13.59 -10.66 -18.47
N ILE A 72 -12.38 -11.19 -18.63
CA ILE A 72 -11.48 -10.86 -19.72
C ILE A 72 -11.45 -12.08 -20.62
N ALA A 73 -12.21 -12.03 -21.71
CA ALA A 73 -12.10 -12.99 -22.79
C ALA A 73 -10.95 -12.51 -23.69
N GLY A 74 -10.12 -13.41 -24.22
CA GLY A 74 -9.07 -13.03 -25.18
C GLY A 74 -9.61 -12.22 -26.38
N HIS A 75 -8.73 -11.73 -27.25
CA HIS A 75 -9.19 -11.01 -28.44
C HIS A 75 -9.95 -11.93 -29.40
N ALA A 76 -10.97 -11.37 -30.05
CA ALA A 76 -11.58 -11.99 -31.21
C ALA A 76 -10.56 -12.05 -32.37
N GLU A 77 -10.58 -13.13 -33.16
CA GLU A 77 -9.86 -13.15 -34.43
C GLU A 77 -10.41 -12.03 -35.32
N ALA A 78 -9.54 -11.14 -35.80
CA ALA A 78 -9.96 -10.02 -36.63
C ALA A 78 -10.60 -10.52 -37.92
N ASP A 79 -11.75 -9.94 -38.32
CA ASP A 79 -12.31 -10.16 -39.65
C ASP A 79 -11.33 -9.59 -40.69
N GLY A 80 -10.62 -10.52 -41.31
CA GLY A 80 -9.61 -10.27 -42.30
C GLY A 80 -10.23 -9.82 -43.61
N ASP A 81 -10.25 -8.52 -43.83
CA ASP A 81 -9.66 -7.92 -45.03
C ASP A 81 -9.39 -6.44 -44.77
N ALA A 82 -8.13 -6.05 -44.93
CA ALA A 82 -7.76 -4.66 -45.08
C ALA A 82 -7.26 -4.51 -46.52
N ASP A 83 -7.94 -3.69 -47.32
CA ASP A 83 -7.42 -3.18 -48.60
C ASP A 83 -6.30 -2.14 -48.35
N VAL A 84 -5.42 -2.38 -47.36
CA VAL A 84 -4.35 -1.47 -46.96
C VAL A 84 -3.01 -2.15 -47.18
N GLU A 85 -2.21 -1.61 -48.09
CA GLU A 85 -0.83 -2.03 -48.31
C GLU A 85 0.02 -1.57 -47.11
N ILE A 86 0.46 -2.52 -46.28
CA ILE A 86 1.21 -2.27 -45.04
C ILE A 86 2.68 -1.99 -45.37
N ASN A 87 3.25 -1.00 -44.69
CA ASN A 87 4.67 -0.69 -44.83
C ASN A 87 5.53 -1.70 -44.05
N ALA A 88 6.58 -2.22 -44.68
CA ALA A 88 7.49 -3.16 -44.02
C ALA A 88 8.36 -2.51 -42.93
N THR A 89 8.62 -1.20 -43.04
CA THR A 89 9.44 -0.39 -42.12
C THR A 89 8.61 0.73 -41.49
N PRO A 90 7.80 0.46 -40.44
CA PRO A 90 6.97 1.48 -39.83
C PRO A 90 7.82 2.61 -39.22
N ASP A 91 7.25 3.81 -39.13
CA ASP A 91 7.84 4.91 -38.37
C ASP A 91 7.16 5.08 -37.00
N PHE A 92 7.72 5.92 -36.14
CA PHE A 92 7.21 6.21 -34.81
C PHE A 92 7.54 7.66 -34.40
N VAL A 93 6.82 8.17 -33.39
CA VAL A 93 7.08 9.48 -32.79
C VAL A 93 7.54 9.32 -31.35
N SER A 94 8.33 10.28 -30.86
CA SER A 94 8.77 10.34 -29.48
C SER A 94 8.36 11.66 -28.83
N GLY A 95 7.94 11.60 -27.57
CA GLY A 95 7.48 12.78 -26.83
C GLY A 95 6.66 12.44 -25.60
N VAL A 96 5.87 13.41 -25.16
CA VAL A 96 4.99 13.30 -23.98
C VAL A 96 3.56 13.70 -24.35
N ILE A 97 2.62 13.01 -23.75
CA ILE A 97 1.19 13.30 -23.83
C ILE A 97 0.72 13.78 -22.45
N ALA A 98 0.00 14.90 -22.43
CA ALA A 98 -0.71 15.38 -21.26
C ALA A 98 -2.21 15.13 -21.45
N GLY A 99 -2.87 14.42 -20.53
CA GLY A 99 -4.31 14.15 -20.58
C GLY A 99 -4.73 13.07 -21.58
N GLY A 100 -4.36 13.21 -22.86
CA GLY A 100 -4.48 12.15 -23.89
C GLY A 100 -5.91 11.80 -24.33
N THR A 101 -6.86 12.74 -24.33
CA THR A 101 -8.22 12.46 -24.84
C THR A 101 -8.29 12.54 -26.36
N ILE A 102 -9.16 11.74 -26.99
CA ILE A 102 -9.48 11.81 -28.43
C ILE A 102 -10.60 12.83 -28.62
N ARG A 103 -10.45 13.69 -29.63
CA ARG A 103 -11.46 14.67 -30.06
C ARG A 103 -11.64 14.62 -31.57
N ALA A 104 -12.85 14.92 -32.03
CA ALA A 104 -13.12 15.14 -33.44
C ALA A 104 -12.50 16.49 -33.88
N GLY A 105 -11.61 16.45 -34.87
CA GLY A 105 -11.10 17.60 -35.59
C GLY A 105 -11.98 17.98 -36.79
N GLU A 106 -11.53 18.97 -37.56
CA GLU A 106 -12.18 19.35 -38.81
C GLU A 106 -12.26 18.17 -39.78
N GLY A 107 -13.41 18.00 -40.44
CA GLY A 107 -13.63 16.88 -41.38
C GLY A 107 -13.86 15.52 -40.73
N GLY A 108 -14.08 15.45 -39.41
CA GLY A 108 -14.36 14.19 -38.69
C GLY A 108 -13.12 13.35 -38.37
N VAL A 109 -11.92 13.94 -38.49
CA VAL A 109 -10.66 13.27 -38.18
C VAL A 109 -10.48 13.17 -36.66
N GLU A 110 -10.21 11.98 -36.15
CA GLU A 110 -9.86 11.77 -34.75
C GLU A 110 -8.46 12.30 -34.43
N LEU A 111 -8.35 13.15 -33.41
CA LEU A 111 -7.10 13.74 -32.97
C LEU A 111 -6.89 13.49 -31.48
N LEU A 112 -5.69 13.02 -31.12
CA LEU A 112 -5.24 13.03 -29.73
C LEU A 112 -5.00 14.48 -29.30
N HIS A 113 -5.52 14.86 -28.15
CA HIS A 113 -5.26 16.15 -27.53
C HIS A 113 -3.91 16.15 -26.78
N GLU A 114 -3.14 17.24 -26.91
CA GLU A 114 -1.93 17.53 -26.11
C GLU A 114 -0.78 16.50 -26.25
N PHE A 115 -0.15 16.45 -27.41
CA PHE A 115 1.15 15.81 -27.61
C PHE A 115 2.28 16.84 -27.76
N HIS A 116 3.36 16.67 -27.00
CA HIS A 116 4.59 17.44 -27.09
C HIS A 116 5.73 16.55 -27.61
N PRO A 117 6.24 16.78 -28.84
CA PRO A 117 7.34 15.98 -29.40
C PRO A 117 8.67 16.30 -28.72
N THR A 118 9.60 15.34 -28.74
CA THR A 118 11.01 15.61 -28.39
C THR A 118 11.69 16.44 -29.47
N GLN A 119 12.85 17.02 -29.15
CA GLN A 119 13.66 17.74 -30.14
C GLN A 119 14.11 16.81 -31.29
N ALA A 120 14.52 15.58 -30.98
CA ALA A 120 14.88 14.57 -31.98
C ALA A 120 13.69 14.24 -32.90
N CYS A 121 12.48 14.09 -32.34
CA CYS A 121 11.26 13.90 -33.13
C CYS A 121 10.98 15.10 -34.06
N ILE A 122 11.19 16.33 -33.60
CA ILE A 122 11.01 17.52 -34.45
C ILE A 122 12.00 17.49 -35.62
N GLU A 123 13.26 17.16 -35.35
CA GLU A 123 14.34 17.14 -36.33
C GLU A 123 14.16 16.05 -37.38
N ASN A 124 13.83 14.82 -36.96
CA ASN A 124 13.56 13.68 -37.86
C ASN A 124 12.40 13.95 -38.82
N TYR A 125 11.41 14.72 -38.37
CA TYR A 125 10.23 15.08 -39.16
C TYR A 125 10.34 16.46 -39.81
N ARG A 126 11.45 17.19 -39.63
CA ARG A 126 11.67 18.53 -40.23
C ARG A 126 11.83 18.42 -41.76
N PRO A 127 11.27 19.36 -42.55
CA PRO A 127 11.50 19.39 -43.98
C PRO A 127 12.97 19.71 -44.30
N LYS A 128 13.59 18.91 -45.17
CA LYS A 128 14.82 19.30 -45.90
C LYS A 128 14.45 20.28 -47.03
N GLU A 129 15.33 21.23 -47.33
CA GLU A 129 15.09 22.36 -48.24
C GLU A 129 14.35 21.96 -49.53
N GLY A 130 13.29 22.71 -49.87
CA GLY A 130 12.56 22.58 -51.14
C GLY A 130 11.40 21.58 -51.21
N ARG A 131 11.09 20.81 -50.14
CA ARG A 131 9.96 19.85 -50.14
C ARG A 131 8.93 20.15 -49.03
N ARG A 132 7.65 20.29 -49.39
CA ARG A 132 6.52 20.36 -48.43
C ARG A 132 6.32 19.00 -47.74
N HIS A 133 6.21 18.97 -46.40
CA HIS A 133 5.65 17.83 -45.65
C HIS A 133 4.44 18.26 -44.79
N PRO A 134 3.55 17.33 -44.39
CA PRO A 134 2.21 17.62 -43.91
C PRO A 134 2.06 17.81 -42.39
N PHE A 135 3.12 17.72 -41.59
CA PHE A 135 3.05 17.97 -40.13
C PHE A 135 4.25 18.81 -39.66
N PRO A 136 4.12 20.13 -39.52
CA PRO A 136 5.13 20.92 -38.82
C PRO A 136 4.98 20.67 -37.32
N PHE A 137 5.75 19.74 -36.77
CA PHE A 137 5.84 19.62 -35.31
C PHE A 137 6.39 20.93 -34.75
N THR A 138 5.64 21.51 -33.82
CA THR A 138 6.10 22.62 -33.00
C THR A 138 6.65 22.10 -31.68
N GLY A 139 7.53 22.87 -31.03
CA GLY A 139 7.99 22.61 -29.66
C GLY A 139 6.94 23.00 -28.61
N SER A 140 5.68 22.66 -28.87
CA SER A 140 4.55 22.93 -27.98
C SER A 140 3.52 21.80 -28.04
N PHE A 141 2.66 21.70 -27.03
CA PHE A 141 1.57 20.72 -27.01
C PHE A 141 0.61 20.97 -28.17
N GLN A 142 0.43 19.96 -29.02
CA GLN A 142 -0.37 20.05 -30.24
C GLN A 142 -1.22 18.79 -30.46
N PRO A 143 -2.33 18.87 -31.22
CA PRO A 143 -3.13 17.70 -31.53
C PRO A 143 -2.41 16.80 -32.54
N LEU A 144 -2.61 15.48 -32.45
CA LEU A 144 -1.97 14.53 -33.35
C LEU A 144 -2.89 13.34 -33.71
N GLN A 145 -3.15 13.16 -35.01
CA GLN A 145 -3.96 12.04 -35.52
C GLN A 145 -3.29 10.69 -35.30
N ARG A 146 -1.95 10.62 -35.45
CA ARG A 146 -1.16 9.39 -35.29
C ARG A 146 -1.43 8.71 -33.95
N LEU A 147 -1.54 9.49 -32.89
CA LEU A 147 -1.71 8.96 -31.54
C LEU A 147 -3.19 8.96 -31.10
N ALA A 148 -4.15 9.18 -32.01
CA ALA A 148 -5.56 9.00 -31.71
C ALA A 148 -5.90 7.50 -31.74
N VAL A 149 -5.43 6.74 -30.75
CA VAL A 149 -5.58 5.29 -30.66
C VAL A 149 -6.37 4.93 -29.41
N GLU A 150 -7.46 4.19 -29.58
CA GLU A 150 -8.27 3.66 -28.49
C GLU A 150 -7.56 2.50 -27.77
N PRO A 151 -7.89 2.25 -26.47
CA PRO A 151 -7.43 1.04 -25.79
C PRO A 151 -7.83 -0.24 -26.54
N ALA A 152 -7.03 -1.29 -26.40
CA ALA A 152 -7.37 -2.60 -26.93
C ALA A 152 -8.69 -3.12 -26.32
N ASP A 153 -9.44 -3.92 -27.08
CA ASP A 153 -10.77 -4.41 -26.71
C ASP A 153 -10.73 -5.19 -25.38
N GLU A 154 -9.63 -5.89 -25.09
CA GLU A 154 -9.39 -6.63 -23.83
C GLU A 154 -9.24 -5.73 -22.60
N PHE A 155 -8.97 -4.44 -22.80
CA PHE A 155 -8.77 -3.46 -21.74
C PHE A 155 -9.80 -2.32 -21.79
N ALA A 156 -10.73 -2.34 -22.74
CA ALA A 156 -11.69 -1.27 -22.97
C ALA A 156 -12.54 -0.95 -21.72
N ALA A 157 -12.95 -1.94 -20.93
CA ALA A 157 -13.76 -1.69 -19.72
C ALA A 157 -12.98 -1.04 -18.55
N GLU A 158 -11.65 -1.07 -18.58
CA GLU A 158 -10.78 -0.47 -17.56
C GLU A 158 -10.20 0.86 -18.05
N LEU A 159 -9.67 0.87 -19.27
CA LEU A 159 -8.95 1.99 -19.86
C LEU A 159 -9.85 2.93 -20.66
N GLY A 160 -10.98 2.44 -21.18
CA GLY A 160 -11.93 3.22 -21.97
C GLY A 160 -12.73 4.24 -21.16
N SER A 161 -13.60 4.96 -21.88
CA SER A 161 -14.54 5.92 -21.30
C SER A 161 -15.80 5.21 -20.78
N SER A 162 -16.18 5.45 -19.53
CA SER A 162 -17.43 4.92 -18.95
C SER A 162 -18.69 5.64 -19.44
N SER A 163 -18.52 6.84 -19.99
CA SER A 163 -19.55 7.67 -20.62
C SER A 163 -18.85 8.80 -21.38
N SER A 164 -19.25 9.08 -22.62
CA SER A 164 -18.73 10.17 -23.46
C SER A 164 -19.25 11.54 -23.02
N VAL A 165 -19.07 11.88 -21.73
CA VAL A 165 -19.48 13.18 -21.20
C VAL A 165 -18.65 14.27 -21.88
N GLY A 166 -19.30 15.09 -22.71
CA GLY A 166 -18.67 16.19 -23.45
C GLY A 166 -18.02 15.80 -24.79
N GLY A 167 -18.33 14.62 -25.35
CA GLY A 167 -17.86 14.22 -26.69
C GLY A 167 -16.36 13.91 -26.77
N ARG A 168 -15.72 13.58 -25.64
CA ARG A 168 -14.31 13.17 -25.55
C ARG A 168 -14.22 11.69 -25.24
N GLU A 169 -13.41 10.98 -26.01
CA GLU A 169 -13.13 9.56 -25.81
C GLU A 169 -11.73 9.37 -25.22
N ASN A 170 -11.55 8.36 -24.39
CA ASN A 170 -10.24 8.06 -23.82
C ASN A 170 -9.40 7.34 -24.88
N SER A 171 -8.22 7.89 -25.19
CA SER A 171 -7.20 7.10 -25.86
C SER A 171 -6.58 6.08 -24.90
N GLN A 172 -5.78 5.16 -25.43
CA GLN A 172 -4.95 4.28 -24.60
C GLN A 172 -4.03 5.05 -23.64
N TYR A 173 -3.59 6.26 -23.99
CA TYR A 173 -2.60 7.04 -23.23
C TYR A 173 -3.18 7.70 -21.96
N VAL A 174 -4.51 7.77 -21.80
CA VAL A 174 -5.13 8.42 -20.62
C VAL A 174 -4.73 7.69 -19.33
N LYS A 175 -4.98 6.37 -19.30
CA LYS A 175 -4.83 5.53 -18.11
C LYS A 175 -3.67 4.54 -18.20
N LEU A 176 -3.32 4.06 -19.40
CA LEU A 176 -2.20 3.13 -19.56
C LEU A 176 -0.89 3.90 -19.51
N LYS A 177 0.00 3.53 -18.58
CA LYS A 177 1.34 4.09 -18.46
C LYS A 177 2.39 2.99 -18.63
N PRO A 178 3.55 3.28 -19.26
CA PRO A 178 4.64 2.31 -19.37
C PRO A 178 5.10 1.74 -18.02
N THR A 179 5.09 2.55 -16.97
CA THR A 179 5.45 2.18 -15.58
C THR A 179 4.50 1.18 -14.92
N MET A 180 3.34 0.88 -15.55
CA MET A 180 2.49 -0.24 -15.16
C MET A 180 3.10 -1.60 -15.55
N PHE A 181 4.19 -1.61 -16.32
CA PHE A 181 5.00 -2.77 -16.61
C PHE A 181 6.32 -2.72 -15.83
N THR A 182 6.99 -3.86 -15.72
CA THR A 182 8.18 -4.03 -14.86
C THR A 182 9.38 -4.53 -15.68
N GLY A 183 10.60 -4.37 -15.15
CA GLY A 183 11.83 -4.77 -15.84
C GLY A 183 12.01 -4.06 -17.18
N ALA A 184 12.51 -4.75 -18.22
CA ALA A 184 12.66 -4.15 -19.55
C ALA A 184 11.32 -3.90 -20.29
N MET A 185 10.20 -4.46 -19.82
CA MET A 185 8.91 -4.40 -20.51
C MET A 185 8.32 -2.98 -20.57
N ARG A 186 8.55 -2.16 -19.55
CA ARG A 186 8.17 -0.73 -19.54
C ARG A 186 8.77 0.04 -20.70
N GLY A 187 10.04 -0.21 -21.02
CA GLY A 187 10.71 0.44 -22.14
C GLY A 187 10.08 0.02 -23.46
N LEU A 188 9.74 -1.27 -23.61
CA LEU A 188 9.08 -1.79 -24.80
C LEU A 188 7.69 -1.17 -24.98
N VAL A 189 6.89 -1.12 -23.93
CA VAL A 189 5.55 -0.50 -23.99
C VAL A 189 5.66 0.97 -24.35
N GLN A 190 6.62 1.71 -23.75
CA GLN A 190 6.84 3.11 -24.12
C GLN A 190 7.20 3.28 -25.59
N ALA A 191 8.08 2.42 -26.13
CA ALA A 191 8.43 2.44 -27.55
C ALA A 191 7.20 2.19 -28.44
N LEU A 192 6.44 1.14 -28.15
CA LEU A 192 5.25 0.74 -28.91
C LEU A 192 4.18 1.84 -28.91
N MET A 193 3.99 2.51 -27.78
CA MET A 193 3.08 3.66 -27.67
C MET A 193 3.44 4.81 -28.64
N GLY A 194 4.66 4.90 -29.16
CA GLY A 194 5.07 5.88 -30.16
C GLY A 194 4.68 5.54 -31.62
N PHE A 195 4.38 4.27 -31.93
CA PHE A 195 4.08 3.86 -33.32
C PHE A 195 2.70 4.34 -33.78
N GLY A 196 1.67 4.17 -32.97
CA GLY A 196 0.31 4.64 -33.24
C GLY A 196 -0.27 4.22 -34.61
N LYS A 197 -1.06 5.09 -35.22
CA LYS A 197 -1.59 4.96 -36.59
C LYS A 197 -0.54 5.36 -37.63
N GLN A 198 -0.14 4.44 -38.50
CA GLN A 198 0.83 4.70 -39.57
C GLN A 198 0.26 5.67 -40.62
N ARG A 199 1.13 6.51 -41.19
CA ARG A 199 0.74 7.49 -42.23
C ARG A 199 0.30 6.77 -43.49
N ARG A 200 -0.67 7.34 -44.21
CA ARG A 200 -1.18 6.78 -45.47
C ARG A 200 -1.12 7.76 -46.63
N LYS A 201 -0.90 7.23 -47.83
CA LYS A 201 -1.11 7.91 -49.12
C LYS A 201 -2.04 7.03 -49.96
N GLY A 202 -3.32 7.40 -50.04
CA GLY A 202 -4.35 6.50 -50.54
C GLY A 202 -4.48 5.29 -49.61
N ASN A 203 -4.42 4.08 -50.19
CA ASN A 203 -4.52 2.83 -49.43
C ASN A 203 -3.16 2.26 -48.98
N ARG A 204 -2.04 2.93 -49.28
CA ARG A 204 -0.70 2.48 -48.89
C ARG A 204 -0.20 3.22 -47.66
N GLN A 205 0.38 2.49 -46.71
CA GLN A 205 1.13 3.07 -45.61
C GLN A 205 2.49 3.58 -46.08
N ILE A 206 2.86 4.77 -45.65
CA ILE A 206 4.14 5.42 -45.98
C ILE A 206 4.95 5.63 -44.70
N SER A 207 6.26 5.51 -44.83
CA SER A 207 7.20 5.68 -43.71
C SER A 207 8.19 6.81 -44.00
N LEU A 208 8.74 7.41 -42.95
CA LEU A 208 9.85 8.36 -43.12
C LEU A 208 11.10 7.66 -43.67
N TYR A 209 11.27 6.36 -43.40
CA TYR A 209 12.43 5.59 -43.83
C TYR A 209 12.42 5.25 -45.34
N GLU A 210 11.25 5.21 -45.99
CA GLU A 210 11.15 5.07 -47.46
C GLU A 210 11.92 6.20 -48.20
N ARG A 211 12.08 7.37 -47.58
CA ARG A 211 12.76 8.53 -48.19
C ARG A 211 14.28 8.34 -48.29
N PHE A 212 14.84 7.39 -47.56
CA PHE A 212 16.27 7.08 -47.58
C PHE A 212 16.63 6.02 -48.64
N GLY A 213 15.74 5.76 -49.61
CA GLY A 213 16.03 4.85 -50.71
C GLY A 213 15.78 3.37 -50.40
N VAL A 214 15.00 3.06 -49.35
CA VAL A 214 14.30 1.77 -49.28
C VAL A 214 13.15 1.84 -50.30
N ALA A 215 13.46 1.68 -51.59
CA ALA A 215 12.42 1.16 -52.46
C ALA A 215 12.17 -0.26 -51.97
N ASP A 216 10.93 -0.57 -51.59
CA ASP A 216 10.45 -1.94 -51.63
C ASP A 216 10.69 -2.41 -53.07
N GLU A 217 11.81 -3.07 -53.39
CA GLU A 217 11.72 -4.06 -54.44
C GLU A 217 10.91 -5.20 -53.82
N PRO A 218 9.70 -5.48 -54.30
CA PRO A 218 8.87 -6.55 -53.78
C PRO A 218 9.55 -7.88 -54.12
N SER A 219 10.47 -8.29 -53.27
CA SER A 219 11.01 -9.64 -53.25
C SER A 219 9.87 -10.56 -52.80
N ALA A 220 9.12 -11.07 -53.78
CA ALA A 220 7.91 -11.86 -53.69
C ALA A 220 6.61 -11.06 -53.46
N ALA A 221 5.53 -11.54 -54.09
CA ALA A 221 4.18 -10.97 -53.96
C ALA A 221 3.83 -10.70 -52.49
N PRO A 222 3.17 -9.57 -52.16
CA PRO A 222 2.91 -9.21 -50.77
C PRO A 222 2.16 -10.34 -50.09
N ALA A 223 2.81 -11.01 -49.14
CA ALA A 223 2.15 -11.97 -48.28
C ALA A 223 0.98 -11.23 -47.62
N ARG A 224 -0.23 -11.82 -47.65
CA ARG A 224 -1.40 -11.24 -46.96
C ARG A 224 -0.97 -10.85 -45.53
N PRO A 225 -1.22 -9.63 -45.05
CA PRO A 225 -0.77 -9.21 -43.73
C PRO A 225 -1.39 -10.08 -42.61
N SER A 226 -0.70 -10.27 -41.48
CA SER A 226 -1.26 -11.01 -40.33
C SER A 226 -2.59 -10.39 -39.86
N ALA A 227 -3.41 -11.14 -39.13
CA ALA A 227 -4.65 -10.60 -38.55
C ALA A 227 -4.33 -9.39 -37.64
N PHE A 228 -3.28 -9.50 -36.83
CA PHE A 228 -2.76 -8.42 -35.99
C PHE A 228 -2.28 -7.22 -36.80
N ALA A 229 -1.49 -7.43 -37.87
CA ALA A 229 -1.01 -6.36 -38.72
C ALA A 229 -2.17 -5.63 -39.43
N SER A 230 -3.20 -6.38 -39.85
CA SER A 230 -4.41 -5.83 -40.47
C SER A 230 -5.22 -4.99 -39.49
N ASP A 231 -5.38 -5.45 -38.25
CA ASP A 231 -6.05 -4.69 -37.19
C ASP A 231 -5.25 -3.43 -36.80
N THR A 232 -3.94 -3.56 -36.64
CA THR A 232 -3.01 -2.44 -36.40
C THR A 232 -3.09 -1.39 -37.52
N ALA A 233 -3.22 -1.84 -38.77
CA ALA A 233 -3.41 -0.93 -39.89
C ALA A 233 -4.71 -0.11 -39.71
N LYS A 234 -5.82 -0.74 -39.29
CA LYS A 234 -7.15 -0.11 -39.12
C LYS A 234 -7.23 0.81 -37.89
N LYS A 235 -6.91 0.27 -36.71
CA LYS A 235 -7.12 0.94 -35.41
C LYS A 235 -5.89 1.72 -34.92
N GLY A 236 -4.72 1.49 -35.52
CA GLY A 236 -3.42 1.89 -34.96
C GLY A 236 -2.91 0.83 -33.98
N LEU A 237 -1.64 0.96 -33.58
CA LEU A 237 -1.04 0.00 -32.65
C LEU A 237 -1.62 0.14 -31.24
N GLN A 238 -2.42 -0.83 -30.82
CA GLN A 238 -2.98 -0.92 -29.47
C GLN A 238 -2.09 -1.82 -28.60
N ILE A 239 -1.77 -1.40 -27.38
CA ILE A 239 -1.01 -2.24 -26.45
C ILE A 239 -1.89 -3.37 -25.94
N ARG A 240 -1.46 -4.61 -26.17
CA ARG A 240 -2.17 -5.85 -25.76
C ARG A 240 -1.46 -6.66 -24.68
N TYR A 241 -0.32 -6.17 -24.19
CA TYR A 241 0.40 -6.81 -23.09
C TYR A 241 -0.29 -6.53 -21.75
N ASP A 242 -0.42 -7.58 -20.95
CA ASP A 242 -1.07 -7.57 -19.63
C ASP A 242 -0.06 -7.40 -18.49
N TRP A 243 -0.46 -6.76 -17.39
CA TRP A 243 0.37 -6.47 -16.20
C TRP A 243 -0.29 -6.93 -14.89
N LYS A 244 -1.45 -7.58 -14.98
CA LYS A 244 -2.31 -7.92 -13.85
C LYS A 244 -1.78 -9.11 -13.04
N TRP A 245 -2.31 -9.27 -11.83
CA TRP A 245 -1.96 -10.38 -10.94
C TRP A 245 -2.18 -11.75 -11.59
N ALA A 246 -3.29 -11.93 -12.31
CA ALA A 246 -3.63 -13.20 -12.95
C ALA A 246 -2.83 -13.51 -14.21
N ARG A 247 -2.26 -12.47 -14.87
CA ARG A 247 -1.46 -12.58 -16.09
C ARG A 247 -0.57 -11.35 -16.26
N SER A 248 0.73 -11.56 -16.25
CA SER A 248 1.76 -10.53 -16.38
C SER A 248 2.73 -10.85 -17.51
N HIS A 249 3.04 -9.85 -18.33
CA HIS A 249 4.05 -9.94 -19.37
C HIS A 249 5.34 -9.25 -18.94
N GLY A 250 6.47 -9.87 -19.28
CA GLY A 250 7.82 -9.36 -19.10
C GLY A 250 8.69 -9.63 -20.32
N LEU A 251 9.92 -9.13 -20.30
CA LEU A 251 10.92 -9.42 -21.32
C LEU A 251 12.11 -10.11 -20.68
N VAL A 252 12.56 -11.22 -21.27
CA VAL A 252 13.81 -11.88 -20.91
C VAL A 252 14.85 -11.73 -22.03
N THR A 253 16.11 -11.62 -21.65
CA THR A 253 17.24 -11.68 -22.58
C THR A 253 17.72 -13.13 -22.67
N ALA A 254 17.61 -13.73 -23.86
CA ALA A 254 18.12 -15.08 -24.10
C ALA A 254 19.65 -15.10 -24.16
N ALA A 255 20.24 -16.30 -24.09
CA ALA A 255 21.70 -16.49 -24.10
C ALA A 255 22.40 -15.96 -25.37
N ASP A 256 21.67 -15.73 -26.46
CA ASP A 256 22.16 -15.13 -27.71
C ASP A 256 21.96 -13.61 -27.78
N GLY A 257 21.52 -12.98 -26.68
CA GLY A 257 21.24 -11.55 -26.58
C GLY A 257 19.87 -11.12 -27.13
N ARG A 258 19.09 -12.03 -27.72
CA ARG A 258 17.77 -11.70 -28.27
C ARG A 258 16.72 -11.57 -27.18
N ARG A 259 15.75 -10.70 -27.39
CA ARG A 259 14.63 -10.48 -26.46
C ARG A 259 13.51 -11.48 -26.71
N TRP A 260 12.98 -12.02 -25.63
CA TRP A 260 11.83 -12.92 -25.62
C TRP A 260 10.76 -12.34 -24.70
N ILE A 261 9.50 -12.44 -25.12
CA ILE A 261 8.35 -12.10 -24.29
C ILE A 261 8.06 -13.30 -23.39
N ILE A 262 7.91 -13.04 -22.10
CA ILE A 262 7.49 -14.01 -21.10
C ILE A 262 6.10 -13.63 -20.61
N GLU A 263 5.20 -14.61 -20.57
CA GLU A 263 3.94 -14.50 -19.85
C GLU A 263 4.02 -15.36 -18.59
N ILE A 264 3.78 -14.77 -17.42
CA ILE A 264 3.57 -15.48 -16.16
C ILE A 264 2.11 -15.29 -15.76
N GLY A 265 1.36 -16.37 -15.69
CA GLY A 265 -0.08 -16.32 -15.43
C GLY A 265 -0.62 -17.55 -14.74
N ILE A 266 -1.91 -17.53 -14.42
CA ILE A 266 -2.63 -18.66 -13.81
C ILE A 266 -2.58 -19.95 -14.65
N ASN A 267 -2.30 -19.82 -15.95
CA ASN A 267 -2.22 -20.94 -16.90
C ASN A 267 -0.80 -21.50 -17.07
N GLY A 268 0.21 -20.91 -16.42
CA GLY A 268 1.60 -21.35 -16.51
C GLY A 268 2.58 -20.21 -16.82
N VAL A 269 3.77 -20.60 -17.27
CA VAL A 269 4.79 -19.68 -17.79
C VAL A 269 5.05 -20.01 -19.25
N LEU A 270 4.87 -19.02 -20.12
CA LEU A 270 5.07 -19.13 -21.56
C LEU A 270 6.17 -18.19 -22.02
N ALA A 271 6.90 -18.58 -23.06
CA ALA A 271 7.92 -17.75 -23.70
C ALA A 271 7.79 -17.79 -25.22
N MET A 272 7.98 -16.65 -25.88
CA MET A 272 8.15 -16.60 -27.34
C MET A 272 9.14 -15.51 -27.74
N PRO A 273 9.81 -15.62 -28.91
CA PRO A 273 10.66 -14.54 -29.41
C PRO A 273 9.87 -13.24 -29.53
N LEU A 274 10.47 -12.10 -29.17
CA LEU A 274 9.86 -10.78 -29.37
C LEU A 274 9.58 -10.59 -30.87
N PRO A 275 8.31 -10.40 -31.28
CA PRO A 275 8.01 -10.15 -32.68
C PRO A 275 8.56 -8.80 -33.14
N LEU A 276 9.36 -8.83 -34.22
CA LEU A 276 9.99 -7.65 -34.83
C LEU A 276 9.52 -7.48 -36.28
N HIS A 277 9.59 -6.26 -36.80
CA HIS A 277 9.43 -5.99 -38.22
C HIS A 277 10.66 -6.49 -38.98
N GLU A 278 10.51 -7.53 -39.81
CA GLU A 278 11.63 -8.22 -40.47
C GLU A 278 12.54 -7.27 -41.28
N ALA A 279 11.97 -6.28 -41.97
CA ALA A 279 12.76 -5.31 -42.76
C ALA A 279 13.65 -4.39 -41.91
N THR A 280 13.45 -4.36 -40.59
CA THR A 280 14.21 -3.52 -39.65
C THR A 280 15.30 -4.28 -38.89
N THR A 281 15.39 -5.60 -39.08
CA THR A 281 16.40 -6.45 -38.40
C THR A 281 17.69 -6.61 -39.20
N THR A 282 17.77 -6.02 -40.40
CA THR A 282 18.92 -6.16 -41.30
C THR A 282 20.01 -5.12 -40.99
N ALA A 283 21.27 -5.47 -41.28
CA ALA A 283 22.40 -4.57 -41.07
C ALA A 283 22.28 -3.30 -41.95
N GLU A 284 21.76 -3.43 -43.17
CA GLU A 284 21.56 -2.32 -44.10
C GLU A 284 20.52 -1.32 -43.58
N PHE A 285 19.52 -1.77 -42.80
CA PHE A 285 18.60 -0.85 -42.13
C PHE A 285 19.30 -0.09 -41.00
N ALA A 286 20.12 -0.77 -40.19
CA ALA A 286 20.86 -0.16 -39.10
C ALA A 286 21.85 0.92 -39.59
N GLU A 287 22.64 0.62 -40.62
CA GLU A 287 23.58 1.59 -41.22
C GLU A 287 22.85 2.85 -41.74
N ARG A 288 21.68 2.69 -42.35
CA ARG A 288 20.89 3.83 -42.85
C ARG A 288 20.30 4.68 -41.73
N VAL A 289 19.86 4.06 -40.65
CA VAL A 289 19.39 4.78 -39.44
C VAL A 289 20.55 5.57 -38.81
N GLU A 290 21.76 5.02 -38.85
CA GLU A 290 22.98 5.71 -38.44
C GLU A 290 23.29 6.92 -39.32
N GLU A 291 23.31 6.75 -40.65
CA GLU A 291 23.52 7.83 -41.62
C GLU A 291 22.45 8.92 -41.55
N ALA A 292 21.21 8.55 -41.23
CA ALA A 292 20.10 9.49 -41.05
C ALA A 292 20.23 10.33 -39.76
N GLY A 293 21.07 9.91 -38.81
CA GLY A 293 21.22 10.56 -37.50
C GLY A 293 20.02 10.36 -36.57
N ASP A 294 19.20 9.33 -36.81
CA ASP A 294 17.99 9.07 -36.01
C ASP A 294 18.34 8.30 -34.73
N VAL A 295 18.78 9.04 -33.71
CA VAL A 295 19.22 8.50 -32.41
C VAL A 295 18.14 7.70 -31.68
N ASP A 296 16.86 8.03 -31.89
CA ASP A 296 15.75 7.33 -31.26
C ASP A 296 15.60 5.93 -31.89
N ALA A 297 15.67 5.84 -33.22
CA ALA A 297 15.62 4.56 -33.93
C ALA A 297 16.84 3.69 -33.62
N GLN A 298 18.05 4.28 -33.56
CA GLN A 298 19.27 3.56 -33.14
C GLN A 298 19.08 2.92 -31.78
N LYS A 299 18.45 3.61 -30.83
CA LYS A 299 18.21 3.09 -29.49
C LYS A 299 17.28 1.87 -29.49
N LEU A 300 16.27 1.84 -30.36
CA LEU A 300 15.40 0.65 -30.50
C LEU A 300 16.17 -0.53 -31.11
N LEU A 301 17.02 -0.28 -32.11
CA LEU A 301 17.85 -1.31 -32.73
C LEU A 301 18.84 -1.92 -31.72
N GLU A 302 19.49 -1.09 -30.90
CA GLU A 302 20.40 -1.51 -29.83
C GLU A 302 19.71 -2.41 -28.80
N LEU A 303 18.49 -2.05 -28.38
CA LEU A 303 17.79 -2.74 -27.28
C LEU A 303 17.07 -4.01 -27.71
N TYR A 304 16.50 -4.03 -28.91
CA TYR A 304 15.60 -5.08 -29.38
C TYR A 304 16.10 -5.84 -30.61
N GLY A 305 17.13 -5.34 -31.31
CA GLY A 305 17.63 -5.92 -32.57
C GLY A 305 16.76 -5.62 -33.80
N GLY A 306 15.82 -4.70 -33.68
CA GLY A 306 14.84 -4.33 -34.72
C GLY A 306 13.68 -3.53 -34.12
N PHE A 307 12.77 -3.06 -34.95
CA PHE A 307 11.55 -2.41 -34.46
C PHE A 307 10.54 -3.45 -33.98
N PRO A 308 10.09 -3.37 -32.72
CA PRO A 308 9.11 -4.30 -32.18
C PRO A 308 7.74 -4.07 -32.80
N SER A 309 7.02 -5.16 -33.12
CA SER A 309 5.69 -5.05 -33.74
C SER A 309 4.55 -4.85 -32.74
N GLY A 310 4.75 -5.22 -31.47
CA GLY A 310 3.73 -5.20 -30.43
C GLY A 310 2.74 -6.37 -30.50
N GLU A 311 2.98 -7.36 -31.35
CA GLU A 311 2.14 -8.55 -31.47
C GLU A 311 2.15 -9.34 -30.13
N PRO A 312 0.97 -9.68 -29.57
CA PRO A 312 0.86 -10.46 -28.35
C PRO A 312 1.05 -11.96 -28.62
N PHE A 313 0.97 -12.79 -27.58
CA PHE A 313 0.90 -14.23 -27.77
C PHE A 313 -0.27 -14.61 -28.70
N PRO A 314 -0.06 -15.58 -29.60
CA PRO A 314 -1.09 -15.94 -30.57
C PRO A 314 -2.23 -16.75 -29.94
N THR A 315 -3.40 -16.71 -30.55
CA THR A 315 -4.54 -17.59 -30.20
C THR A 315 -4.23 -19.05 -30.56
N GLY A 316 -4.91 -19.99 -29.89
CA GLY A 316 -4.69 -21.43 -30.12
C GLY A 316 -3.29 -21.88 -29.71
N LEU A 317 -2.86 -21.52 -28.49
CA LEU A 317 -1.50 -21.68 -27.99
C LEU A 317 -0.91 -23.08 -28.19
N ASP A 318 -1.70 -24.13 -28.04
CA ASP A 318 -1.22 -25.52 -28.22
C ASP A 318 -0.69 -25.78 -29.64
N ALA A 319 -1.27 -25.18 -30.68
CA ALA A 319 -0.75 -25.31 -32.04
C ALA A 319 0.63 -24.65 -32.19
N TRP A 320 0.86 -23.52 -31.50
CA TRP A 320 2.13 -22.79 -31.50
C TRP A 320 3.19 -23.42 -30.60
N VAL A 321 2.77 -24.10 -29.52
CA VAL A 321 3.65 -24.95 -28.71
C VAL A 321 4.10 -26.15 -29.52
N ARG A 322 3.20 -26.85 -30.22
CA ARG A 322 3.57 -27.94 -31.16
C ARG A 322 4.45 -27.44 -32.30
N ALA A 323 4.29 -26.20 -32.73
CA ALA A 323 5.18 -25.58 -33.71
C ALA A 323 6.57 -25.30 -33.14
N GLY A 324 6.76 -25.27 -31.83
CA GLY A 324 8.05 -24.94 -31.22
C GLY A 324 8.39 -23.45 -31.24
N ARG A 325 7.48 -22.58 -31.71
CA ARG A 325 7.62 -21.10 -31.64
C ARG A 325 7.36 -20.58 -30.24
N VAL A 326 6.41 -21.18 -29.53
CA VAL A 326 6.07 -20.86 -28.13
C VAL A 326 6.59 -21.98 -27.24
N LEU A 327 7.29 -21.61 -26.17
CA LEU A 327 7.78 -22.52 -25.16
C LEU A 327 6.85 -22.49 -23.95
N ARG A 328 6.44 -23.66 -23.47
CA ARG A 328 5.75 -23.80 -22.17
C ARG A 328 6.79 -24.17 -21.12
N LEU A 329 7.18 -23.21 -20.30
CA LEU A 329 8.26 -23.35 -19.31
C LEU A 329 7.75 -23.94 -17.99
N LEU A 330 6.56 -23.52 -17.55
CA LEU A 330 5.84 -24.10 -16.42
C LEU A 330 4.38 -24.33 -16.79
N THR A 331 3.79 -25.42 -16.31
CA THR A 331 2.37 -25.71 -16.44
C THR A 331 1.54 -24.99 -15.38
N ARG A 332 0.22 -24.98 -15.59
CA ARG A 332 -0.76 -24.51 -14.61
C ARG A 332 -0.59 -25.18 -13.24
N GLU A 333 -0.39 -26.50 -13.22
CA GLU A 333 -0.24 -27.30 -12.00
C GLU A 333 1.02 -26.89 -11.23
N GLN A 334 2.09 -26.55 -11.94
CA GLN A 334 3.33 -26.08 -11.34
C GLN A 334 3.21 -24.65 -10.78
N MET A 335 2.34 -23.82 -11.37
CA MET A 335 2.05 -22.47 -10.88
C MET A 335 0.98 -22.42 -9.78
N ARG A 336 0.22 -23.51 -9.60
CA ARG A 336 -0.85 -23.64 -8.59
C ARG A 336 -0.42 -23.27 -7.16
N PRO A 337 0.78 -23.66 -6.66
CA PRO A 337 1.23 -23.26 -5.33
C PRO A 337 1.20 -21.75 -5.07
N PHE A 338 1.39 -20.91 -6.09
CA PHE A 338 1.23 -19.47 -5.96
C PHE A 338 -0.24 -19.04 -6.15
N TYR A 339 -0.87 -19.47 -7.26
CA TYR A 339 -2.22 -19.00 -7.63
C TYR A 339 -3.38 -19.55 -6.79
N ASP A 340 -3.13 -20.50 -5.89
CA ASP A 340 -4.10 -20.88 -4.84
C ASP A 340 -4.23 -19.80 -3.74
N HIS A 341 -3.34 -18.79 -3.73
CA HIS A 341 -3.40 -17.63 -2.84
C HIS A 341 -4.23 -16.48 -3.43
N ILE A 342 -4.51 -15.48 -2.60
CA ILE A 342 -5.23 -14.26 -2.97
C ILE A 342 -4.23 -13.13 -3.23
N GLY A 343 -4.35 -12.46 -4.38
CA GLY A 343 -3.56 -11.28 -4.70
C GLY A 343 -3.97 -10.06 -3.86
N TYR A 344 -2.99 -9.23 -3.47
CA TYR A 344 -3.27 -7.99 -2.74
C TYR A 344 -4.04 -6.96 -3.58
N SER A 345 -3.85 -6.97 -4.89
CA SER A 345 -4.56 -6.13 -5.86
C SER A 345 -4.64 -6.82 -7.23
N THR A 346 -5.66 -6.49 -8.01
CA THR A 346 -5.85 -7.02 -9.37
C THR A 346 -4.73 -6.62 -10.33
N VAL A 347 -4.03 -5.52 -10.06
CA VAL A 347 -2.94 -5.00 -10.90
C VAL A 347 -1.54 -5.28 -10.34
N MET A 348 -1.41 -6.01 -9.25
CA MET A 348 -0.10 -6.40 -8.69
C MET A 348 0.39 -7.71 -9.33
N GLY A 349 0.80 -7.62 -10.59
CA GLY A 349 1.44 -8.70 -11.32
C GLY A 349 2.82 -9.13 -10.81
N TRP A 350 3.48 -10.01 -11.56
CA TRP A 350 4.89 -10.35 -11.34
C TRP A 350 5.80 -9.16 -11.68
N ALA A 351 6.77 -8.87 -10.81
CA ALA A 351 7.76 -7.82 -10.98
C ALA A 351 9.07 -8.42 -11.48
N PHE A 352 9.49 -8.06 -12.69
CA PHE A 352 10.68 -8.59 -13.35
C PHE A 352 11.90 -7.71 -13.08
N ASN A 353 13.09 -8.31 -12.98
CA ASN A 353 14.35 -7.58 -13.08
C ASN A 353 14.62 -7.12 -14.53
N LEU A 354 15.68 -6.34 -14.78
CA LEU A 354 15.93 -5.77 -16.12
C LEU A 354 16.27 -6.83 -17.17
N SER A 355 16.96 -7.90 -16.77
CA SER A 355 17.29 -9.02 -17.66
C SER A 355 16.10 -9.95 -17.92
N GLY A 356 15.07 -9.90 -17.07
CA GLY A 356 13.90 -10.79 -17.06
C GLY A 356 14.17 -12.22 -16.59
N THR A 357 15.36 -12.49 -16.06
CA THR A 357 15.74 -13.83 -15.57
C THR A 357 15.10 -14.16 -14.24
N GLU A 358 14.59 -13.17 -13.51
CA GLU A 358 13.92 -13.34 -12.23
C GLU A 358 12.67 -12.45 -12.17
N ALA A 359 11.59 -13.00 -11.62
CA ALA A 359 10.37 -12.28 -11.35
C ALA A 359 9.80 -12.62 -9.97
N HIS A 360 9.39 -11.62 -9.20
CA HIS A 360 8.88 -11.80 -7.85
C HIS A 360 7.43 -11.33 -7.70
N ASN A 361 6.66 -11.98 -6.84
CA ASN A 361 5.30 -11.56 -6.50
C ASN A 361 4.93 -11.98 -5.07
N THR A 362 3.99 -11.26 -4.48
CA THR A 362 3.47 -11.47 -3.13
C THR A 362 1.96 -11.69 -3.15
N ALA A 363 1.49 -12.61 -2.31
CA ALA A 363 0.07 -12.92 -2.13
C ALA A 363 -0.21 -13.25 -0.66
N TYR A 364 -1.46 -13.53 -0.31
CA TYR A 364 -1.83 -13.96 1.03
C TYR A 364 -2.90 -15.05 1.03
N ARG A 365 -3.07 -15.72 2.16
CA ARG A 365 -4.19 -16.64 2.41
C ARG A 365 -4.57 -16.63 3.89
N TYR A 366 -5.75 -17.16 4.21
CA TYR A 366 -6.07 -17.57 5.57
C TYR A 366 -5.53 -18.98 5.81
N ALA A 367 -4.80 -19.18 6.90
CA ALA A 367 -4.38 -20.50 7.35
C ALA A 367 -5.43 -21.11 8.29
N ASP A 368 -5.33 -22.42 8.52
CA ASP A 368 -6.29 -23.18 9.35
C ASP A 368 -6.34 -22.70 10.81
N ASP A 369 -5.30 -22.00 11.27
CA ASP A 369 -5.25 -21.39 12.60
C ASP A 369 -6.02 -20.06 12.70
N GLY A 370 -6.64 -19.60 11.61
CA GLY A 370 -7.43 -18.37 11.52
C GLY A 370 -6.60 -17.11 11.30
N TYR A 371 -5.27 -17.19 11.24
CA TYR A 371 -4.42 -16.04 10.91
C TYR A 371 -4.13 -15.98 9.41
N GLN A 372 -3.92 -14.76 8.90
CA GLN A 372 -3.44 -14.59 7.54
C GLN A 372 -1.96 -14.95 7.43
N ARG A 373 -1.57 -15.48 6.27
CA ARG A 373 -0.19 -15.75 5.89
C ARG A 373 0.15 -15.01 4.61
N GLY A 374 1.11 -14.10 4.70
CA GLY A 374 1.71 -13.48 3.52
C GLY A 374 2.76 -14.41 2.93
N VAL A 375 2.76 -14.56 1.61
CA VAL A 375 3.72 -15.38 0.87
C VAL A 375 4.44 -14.55 -0.18
N HIS A 376 5.71 -14.86 -0.39
CA HIS A 376 6.57 -14.26 -1.41
C HIS A 376 7.17 -15.37 -2.26
N TYR A 377 6.98 -15.28 -3.57
CA TYR A 377 7.49 -16.24 -4.54
C TYR A 377 8.40 -15.56 -5.56
N CYS A 378 9.31 -16.36 -6.11
CA CYS A 378 10.20 -16.03 -7.22
C CYS A 378 9.98 -17.05 -8.35
N VAL A 379 9.94 -16.57 -9.59
CA VAL A 379 10.06 -17.37 -10.80
C VAL A 379 11.39 -17.01 -11.44
N SER A 380 12.32 -17.96 -11.49
CA SER A 380 13.53 -17.82 -12.31
C SER A 380 13.25 -18.34 -13.72
N VAL A 381 13.78 -17.68 -14.74
CA VAL A 381 13.58 -17.98 -16.16
C VAL A 381 14.91 -17.98 -16.90
N GLY A 382 15.15 -19.01 -17.69
CA GLY A 382 16.29 -19.10 -18.59
C GLY A 382 15.86 -19.49 -20.00
N VAL A 383 16.31 -18.72 -21.00
CA VAL A 383 16.12 -19.04 -22.43
C VAL A 383 17.48 -19.18 -23.09
N GLY A 384 17.73 -20.34 -23.69
CA GLY A 384 18.94 -20.65 -24.44
C GLY A 384 18.99 -19.95 -25.81
N PRO A 385 20.04 -20.18 -26.60
CA PRO A 385 20.19 -19.55 -27.90
C PRO A 385 19.11 -20.03 -28.89
N THR A 386 18.68 -19.13 -29.77
CA THR A 386 17.73 -19.45 -30.84
C THR A 386 18.39 -20.37 -31.87
N ARG A 387 17.72 -21.47 -32.20
CA ARG A 387 18.19 -22.45 -33.18
C ARG A 387 18.11 -21.87 -34.59
N VAL A 388 19.20 -21.98 -35.32
CA VAL A 388 19.24 -21.72 -36.75
C VAL A 388 18.83 -22.99 -37.48
N LEU A 389 17.61 -23.00 -38.02
CA LEU A 389 17.11 -24.09 -38.86
C LEU A 389 17.40 -23.79 -40.33
N LYS A 390 17.66 -24.84 -41.13
CA LYS A 390 17.76 -24.76 -42.58
C LYS A 390 16.45 -25.28 -43.19
N PRO A 391 15.54 -24.39 -43.64
CA PRO A 391 14.25 -24.80 -44.19
C PRO A 391 14.39 -25.66 -45.44
N SER A 392 13.50 -26.62 -45.62
CA SER A 392 13.39 -27.43 -46.83
C SER A 392 12.61 -26.67 -47.91
N PRO A 393 13.07 -26.69 -49.19
CA PRO A 393 12.29 -26.14 -50.30
C PRO A 393 10.89 -26.76 -50.45
N LEU A 394 10.70 -28.02 -50.03
CA LEU A 394 9.39 -28.67 -50.08
C LEU A 394 8.44 -28.13 -48.99
N GLY A 395 8.97 -27.63 -47.87
CA GLY A 395 8.19 -26.91 -46.87
C GLY A 395 7.55 -25.65 -47.46
N GLN A 396 8.34 -24.87 -48.22
CA GLN A 396 7.82 -23.72 -48.97
C GLN A 396 6.73 -24.11 -49.99
N ALA A 397 6.89 -25.25 -50.68
CA ALA A 397 5.85 -25.75 -51.57
C ALA A 397 4.55 -26.12 -50.83
N TYR A 398 4.64 -26.72 -49.63
CA TYR A 398 3.47 -26.99 -48.78
C TYR A 398 2.81 -25.69 -48.30
N ARG A 399 3.61 -24.71 -47.90
CA ARG A 399 3.11 -23.38 -47.52
C ARG A 399 2.25 -22.78 -48.63
N GLN A 400 2.75 -22.76 -49.88
CA GLN A 400 2.00 -22.21 -51.02
C GLN A 400 0.68 -22.95 -51.28
N LYS A 401 0.63 -24.27 -51.04
CA LYS A 401 -0.61 -25.07 -51.16
C LYS A 401 -1.62 -24.77 -50.05
N LEU A 402 -1.16 -24.47 -48.84
CA LEU A 402 -2.00 -24.24 -47.66
C LEU A 402 -2.38 -22.76 -47.47
N LEU A 403 -1.62 -21.84 -48.06
CA LEU A 403 -1.86 -20.39 -47.98
C LEU A 403 -3.30 -19.98 -48.33
N PRO A 404 -3.99 -20.58 -49.33
CA PRO A 404 -5.38 -20.25 -49.63
C PRO A 404 -6.39 -20.63 -48.53
N LEU A 405 -6.02 -21.49 -47.57
CA LEU A 405 -6.90 -21.85 -46.44
C LEU A 405 -6.95 -20.75 -45.37
N ARG A 406 -6.09 -19.75 -45.46
CA ARG A 406 -5.97 -18.70 -44.46
C ARG A 406 -7.25 -17.87 -44.35
N GLY A 407 -7.79 -17.77 -43.14
CA GLY A 407 -9.07 -17.12 -42.87
C GLY A 407 -10.29 -18.06 -43.00
N ASN A 408 -10.10 -19.32 -43.37
CA ASN A 408 -11.17 -20.32 -43.34
C ASN A 408 -11.34 -20.89 -41.93
N ARG A 409 -12.56 -20.77 -41.37
CA ARG A 409 -12.91 -21.23 -40.02
C ARG A 409 -12.83 -22.76 -39.83
N ASP A 410 -12.86 -23.54 -40.92
CA ASP A 410 -12.72 -25.00 -40.88
C ASP A 410 -11.28 -25.46 -40.57
N TYR A 411 -10.29 -24.55 -40.63
CA TYR A 411 -8.87 -24.83 -40.44
C TYR A 411 -8.27 -23.98 -39.31
N PRO A 412 -8.69 -24.20 -38.05
CA PRO A 412 -8.24 -23.40 -36.90
C PRO A 412 -6.76 -23.63 -36.61
N GLY A 413 -5.97 -22.56 -36.49
CA GLY A 413 -4.52 -22.66 -36.27
C GLY A 413 -3.69 -22.77 -37.55
N ILE A 414 -4.28 -22.46 -38.71
CA ILE A 414 -3.59 -22.38 -40.01
C ILE A 414 -2.32 -21.52 -39.96
N GLU A 415 -2.28 -20.45 -39.15
CA GLU A 415 -1.08 -19.61 -39.00
C GLU A 415 0.10 -20.39 -38.41
N ALA A 416 -0.13 -21.23 -37.40
CA ALA A 416 0.90 -22.10 -36.83
C ALA A 416 1.37 -23.13 -37.87
N VAL A 417 0.45 -23.67 -38.66
CA VAL A 417 0.76 -24.62 -39.75
C VAL A 417 1.61 -23.97 -40.85
N LEU A 418 1.28 -22.75 -41.27
CA LEU A 418 2.06 -21.99 -42.25
C LEU A 418 3.47 -21.69 -41.70
N TRP A 419 3.55 -21.26 -40.44
CA TRP A 419 4.82 -21.06 -39.77
C TRP A 419 5.65 -22.36 -39.72
N LYS A 420 5.03 -23.52 -39.43
CA LYS A 420 5.73 -24.81 -39.44
C LYS A 420 6.32 -25.08 -40.81
N CYS A 421 5.58 -24.83 -41.89
CA CYS A 421 6.06 -25.03 -43.26
C CYS A 421 7.35 -24.26 -43.56
N ASP A 422 7.49 -23.05 -43.00
CA ASP A 422 8.71 -22.23 -43.11
C ASP A 422 9.90 -22.79 -42.30
N HIS A 423 9.65 -23.72 -41.37
CA HIS A 423 10.64 -24.28 -40.45
C HIS A 423 10.85 -25.79 -40.58
N LEU A 424 10.16 -26.45 -41.53
CA LEU A 424 10.33 -27.89 -41.79
C LEU A 424 11.73 -28.18 -42.33
N THR A 425 12.43 -29.11 -41.69
CA THR A 425 13.71 -29.64 -42.18
C THR A 425 13.49 -30.73 -43.22
N ALA A 426 14.57 -31.16 -43.90
CA ALA A 426 14.51 -32.26 -44.86
C ALA A 426 13.99 -33.57 -44.22
N SER A 427 14.28 -33.80 -42.93
CA SER A 427 13.81 -34.98 -42.18
C SER A 427 12.31 -34.92 -41.93
N ASP A 428 11.79 -33.77 -41.51
CA ASP A 428 10.38 -33.59 -41.18
C ASP A 428 9.49 -33.80 -42.42
N VAL A 429 9.94 -33.25 -43.55
CA VAL A 429 9.25 -33.38 -44.84
C VAL A 429 9.18 -34.83 -45.32
N ALA A 430 10.21 -35.64 -45.09
CA ALA A 430 10.21 -37.05 -45.49
C ALA A 430 9.08 -37.84 -44.80
N GLY A 431 8.78 -37.52 -43.55
CA GLY A 431 7.65 -38.10 -42.80
C GLY A 431 6.27 -37.70 -43.32
N LEU A 432 6.17 -36.57 -44.05
CA LEU A 432 4.91 -36.02 -44.55
C LEU A 432 4.53 -36.47 -45.97
N GLN A 433 5.41 -37.17 -46.69
CA GLN A 433 5.24 -37.50 -48.11
C GLN A 433 3.94 -38.28 -48.41
N TRP A 434 3.49 -39.15 -47.50
CA TRP A 434 2.25 -39.94 -47.67
C TRP A 434 0.97 -39.14 -47.44
N SER A 435 1.04 -38.01 -46.73
CA SER A 435 -0.11 -37.16 -46.39
C SER A 435 -0.35 -36.03 -47.41
N ALA A 436 0.55 -35.87 -48.39
CA ALA A 436 0.47 -34.83 -49.41
C ALA A 436 -0.60 -35.08 -50.51
N GLY A 437 -1.38 -36.16 -50.40
CA GLY A 437 -2.40 -36.56 -51.38
C GLY A 437 -3.66 -35.70 -51.41
N SER A 438 -3.97 -34.94 -50.35
CA SER A 438 -5.03 -33.93 -50.34
C SER A 438 -4.72 -32.77 -49.39
N ILE A 439 -5.31 -31.60 -49.64
CA ILE A 439 -5.12 -30.40 -48.79
C ILE A 439 -5.54 -30.64 -47.33
N PRO A 440 -6.72 -31.23 -47.03
CA PRO A 440 -7.11 -31.49 -45.64
C PRO A 440 -6.26 -32.54 -44.93
N ALA A 441 -5.70 -33.51 -45.66
CA ALA A 441 -4.79 -34.50 -45.09
C ALA A 441 -3.42 -33.87 -44.79
N LEU A 442 -2.90 -33.04 -45.69
CA LEU A 442 -1.66 -32.30 -45.51
C LEU A 442 -1.75 -31.34 -44.31
N TYR A 443 -2.84 -30.56 -44.23
CA TYR A 443 -3.11 -29.68 -43.09
C TYR A 443 -3.06 -30.43 -41.77
N ARG A 444 -3.85 -31.52 -41.63
CA ARG A 444 -3.91 -32.30 -40.38
C ARG A 444 -2.57 -32.94 -40.03
N ALA A 445 -1.82 -33.39 -41.03
CA ALA A 445 -0.50 -33.98 -40.81
C ALA A 445 0.51 -32.95 -40.27
N ILE A 446 0.54 -31.73 -40.83
CA ILE A 446 1.44 -30.66 -40.38
C ILE A 446 0.99 -30.07 -39.03
N ASP A 447 -0.32 -29.93 -38.79
CA ASP A 447 -0.84 -29.47 -37.50
C ASP A 447 -0.50 -30.44 -36.36
N ALA A 448 -0.62 -31.75 -36.60
CA ALA A 448 -0.27 -32.78 -35.63
C ALA A 448 1.25 -32.93 -35.41
N LEU A 449 2.09 -32.52 -36.36
CA LEU A 449 3.54 -32.64 -36.26
C LEU A 449 4.09 -31.75 -35.15
N GLU A 450 4.82 -32.33 -34.19
CA GLU A 450 5.56 -31.58 -33.17
C GLU A 450 6.97 -31.27 -33.68
N LEU A 451 7.26 -29.99 -33.88
CA LEU A 451 8.60 -29.52 -34.23
C LEU A 451 9.42 -29.31 -32.96
N PRO A 452 10.74 -29.50 -33.03
CA PRO A 452 11.57 -29.22 -31.89
C PRO A 452 11.54 -27.71 -31.57
N PRO A 453 11.62 -27.32 -30.28
CA PRO A 453 11.49 -25.93 -29.88
C PRO A 453 12.60 -25.05 -30.46
N MET A 454 12.27 -23.81 -30.80
CA MET A 454 13.20 -22.82 -31.37
C MET A 454 14.33 -22.44 -30.42
N ALA A 455 14.16 -22.60 -29.12
CA ALA A 455 15.21 -22.46 -28.12
C ALA A 455 14.94 -23.43 -26.97
N THR A 456 15.97 -23.79 -26.22
CA THR A 456 15.78 -24.47 -24.93
C THR A 456 15.29 -23.44 -23.91
N GLY A 457 14.32 -23.79 -23.07
CA GLY A 457 13.85 -22.92 -22.00
C GLY A 457 13.69 -23.68 -20.69
N ASN A 458 13.93 -23.00 -19.58
CA ASN A 458 13.62 -23.49 -18.24
C ASN A 458 13.00 -22.37 -17.40
N ALA A 459 12.18 -22.76 -16.42
CA ALA A 459 11.74 -21.86 -15.36
C ALA A 459 11.47 -22.63 -14.07
N HIS A 460 11.68 -22.00 -12.92
CA HIS A 460 11.47 -22.62 -11.61
C HIS A 460 10.69 -21.68 -10.68
N LEU A 461 9.62 -22.19 -10.07
CA LEU A 461 8.86 -21.48 -9.05
C LEU A 461 9.40 -21.83 -7.65
N THR A 462 9.83 -20.82 -6.89
CA THR A 462 10.38 -20.99 -5.53
C THR A 462 9.65 -20.09 -4.54
N ARG A 463 9.26 -20.63 -3.38
CA ARG A 463 8.77 -19.83 -2.26
C ARG A 463 9.95 -19.23 -1.52
N VAL A 464 10.08 -17.91 -1.55
CA VAL A 464 11.18 -17.15 -0.91
C VAL A 464 10.93 -17.00 0.58
N SER A 465 9.72 -16.60 0.97
CA SER A 465 9.36 -16.46 2.38
C SER A 465 7.86 -16.64 2.60
N GLU A 466 7.51 -16.99 3.84
CA GLU A 466 6.15 -16.99 4.35
C GLU A 466 6.15 -16.51 5.80
N GLY A 467 5.17 -15.68 6.16
CA GLY A 467 5.05 -15.17 7.53
C GLY A 467 3.60 -14.85 7.92
N VAL A 468 3.36 -14.69 9.22
CA VAL A 468 2.04 -14.35 9.76
C VAL A 468 1.73 -12.87 9.51
N LEU A 469 0.52 -12.57 9.08
CA LEU A 469 -0.02 -11.21 8.99
C LEU A 469 -1.13 -11.06 10.00
N TYR A 470 -0.91 -10.17 10.97
CA TYR A 470 -1.91 -9.87 11.99
C TYR A 470 -1.78 -8.44 12.50
N HIS A 471 -2.89 -7.70 12.44
CA HIS A 471 -3.06 -6.42 13.10
C HIS A 471 -4.34 -6.41 13.93
N PRO A 472 -4.29 -6.03 15.23
CA PRO A 472 -5.48 -6.01 16.09
C PRO A 472 -6.41 -4.83 15.83
N GLY A 473 -5.87 -3.70 15.32
CA GLY A 473 -6.63 -2.49 15.02
C GLY A 473 -7.38 -2.54 13.69
N LYS A 474 -8.36 -1.64 13.52
CA LYS A 474 -8.96 -1.34 12.20
C LYS A 474 -8.18 -0.25 11.47
N THR A 475 -7.73 0.74 12.21
CA THR A 475 -6.86 1.83 11.77
C THR A 475 -5.46 1.60 12.34
N GLY A 476 -4.46 2.28 11.78
CA GLY A 476 -3.08 2.16 12.25
C GLY A 476 -2.10 1.91 11.12
N ASN A 477 -1.17 0.97 11.32
CA ASN A 477 -0.20 0.60 10.31
C ASN A 477 -0.90 -0.18 9.18
N LEU A 478 -1.25 0.54 8.11
CA LEU A 478 -1.94 -0.02 6.95
C LEU A 478 -1.06 0.08 5.70
N ILE A 479 -1.10 -0.98 4.89
CA ILE A 479 -0.63 -0.97 3.50
C ILE A 479 -1.83 -0.83 2.56
N LYS A 480 -1.66 -0.03 1.51
CA LYS A 480 -2.72 0.25 0.52
C LYS A 480 -2.25 -0.07 -0.89
N PHE A 481 -3.12 -0.70 -1.66
CA PHE A 481 -2.85 -1.11 -3.04
C PHE A 481 -3.85 -0.48 -4.01
N PRO A 482 -3.44 -0.14 -5.24
CA PRO A 482 -4.34 0.44 -6.23
C PRO A 482 -5.33 -0.62 -6.71
N GLU A 483 -6.62 -0.28 -6.79
CA GLU A 483 -7.66 -1.16 -7.30
C GLU A 483 -8.48 -0.46 -8.40
N PRO A 484 -8.14 -0.63 -9.69
CA PRO A 484 -8.82 0.07 -10.79
C PRO A 484 -10.31 -0.25 -10.92
N ALA A 485 -10.75 -1.42 -10.44
CA ALA A 485 -12.18 -1.77 -10.43
C ALA A 485 -13.00 -0.82 -9.53
N ILE A 486 -12.38 -0.32 -8.46
CA ILE A 486 -12.97 0.62 -7.49
C ILE A 486 -12.54 2.07 -7.81
N GLY A 487 -11.36 2.26 -8.40
CA GLY A 487 -10.78 3.58 -8.71
C GLY A 487 -10.06 4.24 -7.55
N LEU A 488 -9.80 3.49 -6.47
CA LEU A 488 -9.20 3.99 -5.22
C LEU A 488 -8.06 3.08 -4.76
N LEU A 489 -7.21 3.61 -3.88
CA LEU A 489 -6.32 2.80 -3.07
C LEU A 489 -7.15 2.02 -2.06
N VAL A 490 -6.84 0.74 -1.88
CA VAL A 490 -7.57 -0.14 -0.97
C VAL A 490 -6.64 -0.63 0.13
N SER A 491 -6.99 -0.36 1.38
CA SER A 491 -6.27 -0.83 2.55
C SER A 491 -6.41 -2.34 2.70
N HIS A 492 -5.29 -3.02 2.91
CA HIS A 492 -5.29 -4.44 3.22
C HIS A 492 -5.68 -4.65 4.69
N ASP A 493 -6.72 -5.45 4.93
CA ASP A 493 -7.24 -5.78 6.24
C ASP A 493 -6.52 -7.01 6.80
N MET A 494 -5.59 -6.82 7.74
CA MET A 494 -4.79 -7.89 8.36
C MET A 494 -5.46 -8.52 9.59
N ARG A 495 -6.78 -8.39 9.75
CA ARG A 495 -7.48 -9.01 10.88
C ARG A 495 -7.55 -10.52 10.71
N ARG A 496 -7.57 -11.21 11.85
CA ARG A 496 -7.74 -12.66 11.95
C ARG A 496 -9.20 -13.08 11.74
N GLU A 497 -9.40 -14.34 11.38
CA GLU A 497 -10.71 -15.00 11.51
C GLU A 497 -11.08 -15.19 12.99
N ARG A 498 -12.37 -15.36 13.28
CA ARG A 498 -12.90 -15.44 14.65
C ARG A 498 -12.26 -16.52 15.54
N ASN A 499 -11.72 -17.57 14.94
CA ASN A 499 -11.23 -18.74 15.66
C ASN A 499 -9.76 -18.60 16.11
N ALA A 500 -9.03 -17.60 15.64
CA ALA A 500 -7.63 -17.39 16.01
C ALA A 500 -7.51 -16.79 17.43
N VAL A 501 -6.65 -17.38 18.26
CA VAL A 501 -6.37 -16.97 19.64
C VAL A 501 -4.89 -16.59 19.78
N GLY A 502 -4.58 -15.62 20.64
CA GLY A 502 -3.22 -15.18 20.93
C GLY A 502 -2.76 -13.95 20.15
N ASP A 503 -1.46 -13.69 20.25
CA ASP A 503 -0.80 -12.57 19.61
C ASP A 503 0.50 -13.04 18.93
N PRO A 504 0.48 -13.37 17.62
CA PRO A 504 1.65 -13.89 16.93
C PRO A 504 2.68 -12.81 16.59
N ARG A 505 3.96 -13.19 16.61
CA ARG A 505 5.02 -12.41 15.99
C ARG A 505 4.83 -12.40 14.47
N CYS A 506 4.95 -11.23 13.87
CA CYS A 506 4.86 -11.00 12.43
C CYS A 506 6.19 -10.44 11.92
N ASP A 507 6.71 -11.03 10.85
CA ASP A 507 7.80 -10.48 10.05
C ASP A 507 7.60 -10.98 8.61
N THR A 508 6.79 -10.25 7.86
CA THR A 508 6.17 -10.79 6.65
C THR A 508 6.25 -9.83 5.48
N THR A 509 6.80 -10.31 4.36
CA THR A 509 6.87 -9.58 3.09
C THR A 509 5.47 -9.41 2.48
N VAL A 510 5.10 -8.17 2.16
CA VAL A 510 3.77 -7.80 1.64
C VAL A 510 3.82 -7.16 0.25
N HIS A 511 4.96 -6.60 -0.15
CA HIS A 511 5.15 -6.00 -1.47
C HIS A 511 6.62 -6.11 -1.90
N VAL A 512 6.84 -6.31 -3.20
CA VAL A 512 8.17 -6.45 -3.81
C VAL A 512 8.17 -5.90 -5.22
N PHE A 513 9.30 -5.35 -5.65
CA PHE A 513 9.56 -4.94 -7.03
C PHE A 513 11.07 -4.78 -7.25
N PHE A 514 11.49 -4.51 -8.49
CA PHE A 514 12.89 -4.24 -8.80
C PHE A 514 13.14 -2.76 -9.06
N ALA A 515 14.20 -2.20 -8.50
CA ALA A 515 14.78 -0.94 -8.92
C ALA A 515 16.08 -1.26 -9.68
N GLY A 516 16.02 -1.26 -11.01
CA GLY A 516 17.06 -1.87 -11.83
C GLY A 516 17.10 -3.39 -11.62
N ASP A 517 18.22 -3.92 -11.14
CA ASP A 517 18.35 -5.32 -10.75
C ASP A 517 18.35 -5.53 -9.22
N GLU A 518 18.11 -4.47 -8.43
CA GLU A 518 17.99 -4.57 -6.97
C GLU A 518 16.55 -4.90 -6.57
N LEU A 519 16.36 -6.02 -5.85
CA LEU A 519 15.05 -6.38 -5.29
C LEU A 519 14.71 -5.51 -4.08
N LYS A 520 13.72 -4.64 -4.24
CA LYS A 520 13.12 -3.85 -3.16
C LYS A 520 11.96 -4.62 -2.54
N TRP A 521 11.81 -4.49 -1.23
CA TRP A 521 10.74 -5.19 -0.49
C TRP A 521 10.18 -4.34 0.65
N VAL A 522 8.92 -4.62 1.00
CA VAL A 522 8.21 -4.07 2.16
C VAL A 522 7.79 -5.22 3.06
N ARG A 523 8.11 -5.12 4.36
CA ARG A 523 7.75 -6.09 5.38
C ARG A 523 6.93 -5.47 6.49
N TYR A 524 5.97 -6.24 7.00
CA TYR A 524 5.20 -5.90 8.18
C TYR A 524 5.80 -6.58 9.40
N PHE A 525 6.16 -5.79 10.41
CA PHE A 525 6.74 -6.24 11.66
C PHE A 525 5.76 -6.02 12.82
N ARG A 526 5.62 -7.06 13.66
CA ARG A 526 4.92 -6.96 14.93
C ARG A 526 5.49 -7.96 15.91
N GLU A 527 5.80 -7.48 17.11
CA GLU A 527 6.19 -8.32 18.23
C GLU A 527 5.19 -8.10 19.38
N PRO A 528 4.70 -9.17 20.02
CA PRO A 528 3.84 -9.02 21.20
C PRO A 528 4.60 -8.28 22.28
N ARG A 529 3.95 -7.30 22.92
CA ARG A 529 4.59 -6.52 23.99
C ARG A 529 4.97 -7.44 25.15
N SER A 530 6.26 -7.47 25.47
CA SER A 530 6.80 -8.10 26.68
C SER A 530 7.15 -7.01 27.70
N GLY A 531 6.18 -6.62 28.52
CA GLY A 531 6.44 -5.69 29.63
C GLY A 531 5.28 -5.69 30.61
N GLY A 532 5.61 -5.82 31.89
CA GLY A 532 4.68 -5.58 33.00
C GLY A 532 4.90 -4.17 33.56
N GLU A 533 3.91 -3.66 34.26
CA GLU A 533 4.08 -2.47 35.10
C GLU A 533 5.11 -2.77 36.19
N SER A 534 6.09 -1.88 36.37
CA SER A 534 7.03 -1.95 37.49
C SER A 534 6.69 -0.82 38.46
N LEU A 535 6.58 -1.19 39.74
CA LEU A 535 6.33 -0.25 40.83
C LEU A 535 7.39 -0.51 41.90
N ASP A 536 8.19 0.51 42.18
CA ASP A 536 9.16 0.51 43.27
C ASP A 536 8.85 1.72 44.16
N ASP A 537 8.35 1.46 45.36
CA ASP A 537 8.01 2.51 46.32
C ASP A 537 8.43 2.11 47.74
N ASP A 538 8.77 3.13 48.52
CA ASP A 538 9.03 3.04 49.96
C ASP A 538 7.87 3.60 50.79
N TYR A 539 6.65 3.66 50.23
CA TYR A 539 5.51 4.29 50.89
C TYR A 539 5.09 3.51 52.12
N GLU A 540 4.75 4.25 53.17
CA GLU A 540 4.29 3.71 54.44
C GLU A 540 2.87 4.16 54.76
N GLN A 541 2.20 3.48 55.69
CA GLN A 541 0.85 3.85 56.11
C GLN A 541 0.78 5.26 56.73
N CYS A 542 1.86 5.73 57.36
CA CYS A 542 1.90 6.98 58.11
C CYS A 542 3.00 7.92 57.58
N MET A 543 2.72 8.63 56.49
CA MET A 543 3.67 9.55 55.84
C MET A 543 3.60 10.99 56.38
N TYR A 544 3.85 11.19 57.69
CA TYR A 544 3.75 12.51 58.34
C TYR A 544 5.09 13.24 58.47
N VAL A 545 6.16 12.54 58.84
CA VAL A 545 7.53 13.09 58.97
C VAL A 545 8.52 12.15 58.29
N GLY A 546 9.24 12.64 57.28
CA GLY A 546 10.13 11.81 56.47
C GLY A 546 10.12 12.21 55.00
N SER A 547 10.78 11.39 54.18
CA SER A 547 10.79 11.52 52.72
C SER A 547 10.55 10.14 52.13
N TRP A 548 9.62 10.07 51.19
CA TRP A 548 9.23 8.84 50.50
C TRP A 548 9.29 9.06 48.99
N HIS A 549 9.62 8.01 48.26
CA HIS A 549 9.79 7.97 46.83
C HIS A 549 8.98 6.83 46.21
N GLN A 550 8.32 7.11 45.10
CA GLN A 550 7.65 6.13 44.26
C GLN A 550 8.12 6.31 42.82
N HIS A 551 8.66 5.24 42.26
CA HIS A 551 9.00 5.10 40.86
C HIS A 551 8.00 4.14 40.20
N GLU A 552 7.31 4.62 39.18
CA GLU A 552 6.39 3.84 38.39
C GLU A 552 6.82 3.86 36.92
N GLU A 553 7.10 2.69 36.34
CA GLU A 553 7.24 2.53 34.89
C GLU A 553 5.97 1.88 34.34
N THR A 554 5.27 2.60 33.47
CA THR A 554 4.08 2.11 32.78
C THR A 554 4.38 1.90 31.30
N GLY A 555 4.11 0.70 30.80
CA GLY A 555 4.35 0.31 29.41
C GLY A 555 5.57 -0.60 29.25
N GLY A 556 5.55 -1.43 28.20
CA GLY A 556 6.64 -2.35 27.93
C GLY A 556 7.66 -1.78 26.96
N LYS A 557 8.95 -2.06 27.21
CA LYS A 557 9.98 -1.96 26.19
C LYS A 557 9.60 -2.86 25.03
N SER A 558 9.27 -2.25 23.90
CA SER A 558 8.86 -2.99 22.71
C SER A 558 9.22 -2.20 21.47
N ILE A 559 9.49 -2.94 20.40
CA ILE A 559 9.58 -2.34 19.07
C ILE A 559 8.14 -2.10 18.59
N PRO A 560 7.75 -0.87 18.24
CA PRO A 560 6.41 -0.59 17.74
C PRO A 560 6.08 -1.45 16.52
N THR A 561 4.81 -1.81 16.39
CA THR A 561 4.31 -2.41 15.15
C THR A 561 4.55 -1.40 14.02
N ALA A 562 5.20 -1.84 12.95
CA ALA A 562 5.54 -0.95 11.83
C ALA A 562 5.79 -1.75 10.55
N PHE A 563 5.67 -1.07 9.42
CA PHE A 563 6.30 -1.47 8.18
C PHE A 563 7.74 -1.01 8.17
N TYR A 564 8.60 -1.83 7.58
CA TYR A 564 9.97 -1.50 7.26
C TYR A 564 10.27 -2.07 5.88
N THR A 565 11.33 -1.58 5.25
CA THR A 565 11.64 -1.84 3.85
C THR A 565 13.12 -2.13 3.67
N SER A 566 13.51 -2.54 2.46
CA SER A 566 14.92 -2.60 2.07
C SER A 566 15.66 -1.27 2.22
N ASP A 567 14.92 -0.15 2.20
CA ASP A 567 15.44 1.21 2.14
C ASP A 567 15.36 1.95 3.47
N PHE A 568 14.39 1.59 4.32
CA PHE A 568 14.07 2.25 5.58
C PHE A 568 13.79 1.22 6.68
N ASP A 569 14.53 1.31 7.77
CA ASP A 569 14.27 0.57 9.01
C ASP A 569 14.34 1.51 10.21
N ASP A 570 13.22 2.18 10.46
CA ASP A 570 13.08 3.13 11.57
C ASP A 570 12.66 2.44 12.89
N ARG A 571 12.65 1.10 12.95
CA ARG A 571 12.24 0.39 14.16
C ARG A 571 13.21 0.68 15.31
N ILE A 572 12.72 1.37 16.33
CA ILE A 572 13.49 1.70 17.53
C ILE A 572 12.71 1.18 18.74
N GLU A 573 13.42 0.63 19.73
CA GLU A 573 12.85 0.26 21.01
C GLU A 573 12.35 1.52 21.73
N THR A 574 11.04 1.61 21.99
CA THR A 574 10.48 2.76 22.72
C THR A 574 10.68 2.56 24.23
N SER A 575 11.09 3.64 24.91
CA SER A 575 11.19 3.65 26.37
C SER A 575 9.79 3.66 27.00
N PRO A 576 9.60 3.09 28.20
CA PRO A 576 8.34 3.16 28.92
C PRO A 576 8.03 4.60 29.36
N SER A 577 6.76 4.88 29.67
CA SER A 577 6.41 6.09 30.41
C SER A 577 6.90 5.96 31.85
N VAL A 578 7.51 7.02 32.40
CA VAL A 578 8.08 7.03 33.76
C VAL A 578 7.41 8.12 34.59
N SER A 579 7.06 7.78 35.83
CA SER A 579 6.52 8.69 36.83
C SER A 579 7.31 8.57 38.13
N ASP A 580 7.99 9.64 38.52
CA ASP A 580 8.71 9.75 39.79
C ASP A 580 7.95 10.70 40.72
N THR A 581 7.48 10.16 41.86
CA THR A 581 6.81 10.95 42.90
C THR A 581 7.63 10.96 44.17
N THR A 582 7.95 12.15 44.65
CA THR A 582 8.59 12.38 45.95
C THR A 582 7.61 13.05 46.90
N VAL A 583 7.41 12.47 48.08
CA VAL A 583 6.59 13.02 49.16
C VAL A 583 7.48 13.36 50.34
N ILE A 584 7.48 14.62 50.77
CA ILE A 584 8.22 15.07 51.96
C ILE A 584 7.22 15.53 53.01
N GLY A 585 7.24 14.89 54.17
CA GLY A 585 6.45 15.24 55.34
C GLY A 585 7.29 16.02 56.35
N THR A 586 6.78 17.13 56.84
CA THR A 586 7.44 17.97 57.85
C THR A 586 6.48 18.30 58.97
N ASP A 587 6.96 18.17 60.20
CA ASP A 587 6.24 18.54 61.41
C ASP A 587 6.22 20.08 61.57
N GLU A 588 5.03 20.67 61.65
CA GLU A 588 4.81 22.11 61.88
C GLU A 588 4.37 22.42 63.33
N GLY A 589 4.35 21.41 64.19
CA GLY A 589 3.93 21.49 65.58
C GLY A 589 2.41 21.44 65.79
N TYR A 590 2.01 21.60 67.05
CA TYR A 590 0.59 21.68 67.40
C TYR A 590 0.00 23.01 66.91
N ALA A 591 -1.10 22.92 66.15
CA ALA A 591 -1.68 24.08 65.47
C ALA A 591 -3.08 24.43 65.99
N HIS A 592 -3.73 23.54 66.73
CA HIS A 592 -5.08 23.76 67.22
C HIS A 592 -5.29 23.05 68.55
N VAL A 593 -5.79 23.78 69.54
CA VAL A 593 -6.40 23.21 70.76
C VAL A 593 -7.87 23.60 70.73
N PHE A 594 -8.75 22.62 70.89
CA PHE A 594 -10.19 22.81 70.76
C PHE A 594 -10.95 22.29 71.97
N LEU A 595 -12.16 22.81 72.12
CA LEU A 595 -13.14 22.37 73.11
C LEU A 595 -14.45 22.07 72.40
N ASN A 596 -14.95 20.84 72.60
CA ASN A 596 -16.25 20.42 72.10
C ASN A 596 -17.17 20.11 73.27
N ASP A 597 -18.17 20.98 73.45
CA ASP A 597 -19.19 20.83 74.48
C ASP A 597 -20.00 19.56 74.27
N CYS A 598 -20.26 18.83 75.34
CA CYS A 598 -21.23 17.76 75.31
C CYS A 598 -22.63 18.37 75.17
N LEU A 599 -23.23 18.31 73.98
CA LEU A 599 -24.51 18.97 73.70
C LEU A 599 -25.64 18.59 74.70
N PRO A 600 -25.80 17.32 75.12
CA PRO A 600 -26.79 16.96 76.13
C PRO A 600 -26.47 17.46 77.55
N TRP A 601 -25.19 17.75 77.84
CA TRP A 601 -24.72 18.13 79.18
C TRP A 601 -23.58 19.16 79.09
N PRO A 602 -23.88 20.42 78.70
CA PRO A 602 -22.88 21.42 78.30
C PRO A 602 -22.03 21.97 79.45
N ILE A 603 -22.28 21.52 80.68
CA ILE A 603 -21.31 21.71 81.77
C ILE A 603 -20.03 20.90 81.52
N HIS A 604 -20.08 19.84 80.71
CA HIS A 604 -18.94 19.02 80.30
C HIS A 604 -18.51 19.30 78.86
N ALA A 605 -17.20 19.17 78.57
CA ALA A 605 -16.67 19.20 77.21
C ALA A 605 -15.45 18.28 77.06
N THR A 606 -15.15 17.89 75.82
CA THR A 606 -13.87 17.27 75.45
C THR A 606 -12.91 18.36 75.02
N MET A 607 -11.72 18.37 75.62
CA MET A 607 -10.59 19.16 75.14
C MET A 607 -9.63 18.25 74.39
N GLY A 608 -9.26 18.64 73.18
CA GLY A 608 -8.30 17.93 72.35
C GLY A 608 -7.34 18.93 71.70
N ARG A 609 -6.26 18.41 71.12
CA ARG A 609 -5.38 19.21 70.27
C ARG A 609 -5.01 18.45 69.02
N SER A 610 -4.76 19.16 67.93
CA SER A 610 -4.28 18.58 66.69
C SER A 610 -2.93 19.15 66.29
N LYS A 611 -2.09 18.26 65.80
CA LYS A 611 -0.76 18.54 65.27
C LYS A 611 -0.83 18.67 63.77
N ARG A 612 -0.17 19.68 63.21
CA ARG A 612 -0.17 19.96 61.77
C ARG A 612 1.11 19.47 61.13
N PHE A 613 0.95 18.87 59.96
CA PHE A 613 2.04 18.41 59.12
C PHE A 613 1.93 19.07 57.76
N LYS A 614 3.08 19.52 57.24
CA LYS A 614 3.22 19.99 55.87
C LYS A 614 3.64 18.81 55.01
N ARG A 615 2.96 18.62 53.88
CA ARG A 615 3.32 17.63 52.87
C ARG A 615 3.62 18.33 51.56
N VAL A 616 4.84 18.15 51.08
CA VAL A 616 5.24 18.59 49.74
C VAL A 616 5.31 17.36 48.85
N THR A 617 4.44 17.29 47.85
CA THR A 617 4.44 16.24 46.84
C THR A 617 4.96 16.82 45.53
N THR A 618 6.02 16.25 45.01
CA THR A 618 6.56 16.58 43.68
C THR A 618 6.44 15.36 42.79
N THR A 619 5.78 15.49 41.66
CA THR A 619 5.64 14.41 40.67
C THR A 619 6.18 14.88 39.34
N LYS A 620 7.13 14.12 38.78
CA LYS A 620 7.65 14.29 37.43
C LYS A 620 7.18 13.14 36.56
N ARG A 621 6.57 13.44 35.43
CA ARG A 621 6.07 12.45 34.49
C ARG A 621 6.67 12.69 33.12
N VAL A 622 7.26 11.66 32.54
CA VAL A 622 7.72 11.63 31.15
C VAL A 622 6.90 10.57 30.42
N THR A 623 6.17 11.00 29.40
CA THR A 623 5.38 10.11 28.55
C THR A 623 6.27 9.55 27.45
N ASP A 624 6.00 8.32 27.01
CA ASP A 624 6.69 7.70 25.88
C ASP A 624 6.33 8.39 24.55
N GLY A 625 7.30 8.41 23.64
CA GLY A 625 7.05 8.74 22.23
C GLY A 625 6.52 7.51 21.50
N TRP A 626 5.63 7.71 20.52
CA TRP A 626 5.19 6.64 19.63
C TRP A 626 5.67 6.84 18.20
N MET A 627 5.72 5.71 17.48
CA MET A 627 6.05 5.64 16.07
C MET A 627 4.95 4.88 15.34
N GLN A 628 4.62 5.35 14.15
CA GLN A 628 3.73 4.65 13.25
C GLN A 628 4.19 4.82 11.81
N THR A 629 3.87 3.83 10.98
CA THR A 629 4.22 3.81 9.57
C THR A 629 2.99 3.54 8.71
N GLY A 630 3.04 3.96 7.45
CA GLY A 630 2.03 3.67 6.45
C GLY A 630 2.68 3.41 5.11
N ILE A 631 2.15 2.45 4.36
CA ILE A 631 2.62 2.12 3.01
C ILE A 631 1.49 2.34 2.01
N ALA A 632 1.81 2.91 0.85
CA ALA A 632 0.90 2.92 -0.27
C ALA A 632 1.64 2.63 -1.57
N VAL A 633 1.16 1.65 -2.33
CA VAL A 633 1.58 1.44 -3.72
C VAL A 633 0.74 2.38 -4.59
N PRO A 634 1.35 3.25 -5.41
CA PRO A 634 0.59 4.22 -6.21
C PRO A 634 -0.12 3.56 -7.41
N PHE A 635 -1.10 4.28 -7.97
CA PHE A 635 -1.55 4.00 -9.32
C PHE A 635 -0.44 4.30 -10.33
N HIS A 636 -0.52 3.63 -11.47
CA HIS A 636 0.29 3.87 -12.67
C HIS A 636 1.78 3.53 -12.59
N ASP A 637 2.33 3.22 -11.42
CA ASP A 637 3.69 2.66 -11.28
C ASP A 637 3.67 1.45 -10.34
N ARG A 638 4.10 0.29 -10.85
CA ARG A 638 4.18 -0.97 -10.09
C ARG A 638 5.54 -1.21 -9.45
N GLU A 639 6.54 -0.42 -9.83
CA GLU A 639 7.87 -0.48 -9.25
C GLU A 639 8.09 0.73 -8.35
N ALA A 640 7.11 0.99 -7.48
CA ALA A 640 7.10 2.12 -6.57
C ALA A 640 6.30 1.84 -5.29
N TYR A 641 6.70 2.48 -4.20
CA TYR A 641 5.89 2.60 -2.99
C TYR A 641 6.15 3.93 -2.29
N TYR A 642 5.15 4.38 -1.53
CA TYR A 642 5.29 5.45 -0.56
C TYR A 642 5.50 4.87 0.83
N TYR A 643 6.48 5.40 1.56
CA TYR A 643 6.77 5.14 2.96
C TYR A 643 6.48 6.38 3.78
N ALA A 644 5.41 6.34 4.58
CA ALA A 644 5.10 7.39 5.54
C ALA A 644 5.54 6.96 6.93
N LEU A 645 6.29 7.81 7.61
CA LEU A 645 6.75 7.62 8.98
C LEU A 645 6.27 8.78 9.83
N GLN A 646 5.55 8.49 10.91
CA GLN A 646 5.31 9.43 11.98
C GLN A 646 6.16 9.09 13.18
N THR A 647 6.83 10.12 13.70
CA THR A 647 7.51 10.07 14.99
C THR A 647 6.92 11.16 15.86
N THR A 648 6.56 10.81 17.08
CA THR A 648 6.21 11.79 18.11
C THR A 648 7.20 11.69 19.25
N ASP A 649 7.66 12.84 19.72
CA ASP A 649 8.37 12.94 20.97
C ASP A 649 7.36 12.97 22.11
N GLY A 650 7.64 12.18 23.14
CA GLY A 650 6.82 12.12 24.35
C GLY A 650 6.76 13.48 25.05
N GLY A 651 5.57 13.85 25.54
CA GLY A 651 5.39 15.02 26.40
C GLY A 651 5.73 14.71 27.85
N GLY A 652 5.55 15.68 28.73
CA GLY A 652 5.79 15.50 30.16
C GLY A 652 5.09 16.54 31.01
N SER A 653 5.08 16.28 32.30
CA SER A 653 4.52 17.21 33.28
C SER A 653 5.32 17.16 34.56
N ASP A 654 5.61 18.34 35.10
CA ASP A 654 6.15 18.51 36.43
C ASP A 654 5.09 19.18 37.30
N SER A 655 4.75 18.54 38.42
CA SER A 655 3.80 19.07 39.37
C SER A 655 4.41 19.14 40.77
N ARG A 656 4.10 20.21 41.48
CA ARG A 656 4.44 20.36 42.89
C ARG A 656 3.19 20.81 43.63
N SER A 657 2.85 20.13 44.71
CA SER A 657 1.71 20.44 45.56
C SER A 657 2.16 20.51 47.01
N VAL A 658 1.77 21.58 47.69
CA VAL A 658 1.97 21.77 49.13
C VAL A 658 0.61 21.69 49.81
N GLY A 659 0.44 20.70 50.67
CA GLY A 659 -0.77 20.51 51.46
C GLY A 659 -0.48 20.47 52.95
N TYR A 660 -1.50 20.75 53.76
CA TYR A 660 -1.41 20.67 55.21
C TYR A 660 -2.43 19.65 55.72
N PHE A 661 -1.96 18.76 56.59
CA PHE A 661 -2.76 17.69 57.19
C PHE A 661 -2.72 17.83 58.70
N GLN A 662 -3.79 17.42 59.38
CA GLN A 662 -3.86 17.44 60.83
C GLN A 662 -4.04 16.02 61.36
N LEU A 663 -3.34 15.71 62.44
CA LEU A 663 -3.52 14.51 63.23
C LEU A 663 -3.90 14.92 64.65
N GLU A 664 -4.97 14.34 65.16
CA GLU A 664 -5.36 14.57 66.56
C GLU A 664 -4.40 13.84 67.51
N ASP A 665 -4.03 14.53 68.59
CA ASP A 665 -3.25 13.94 69.69
C ASP A 665 -4.09 12.83 70.35
N PRO A 666 -3.53 11.64 70.59
CA PRO A 666 -4.26 10.56 71.26
C PRO A 666 -4.67 10.91 72.70
N TRP A 667 -4.07 11.94 73.31
CA TRP A 667 -4.47 12.48 74.61
C TRP A 667 -5.57 13.54 74.46
N SER A 668 -6.72 13.24 75.05
CA SER A 668 -7.84 14.16 75.21
C SER A 668 -8.22 14.31 76.69
N TYR A 669 -8.87 15.41 77.04
CA TYR A 669 -9.22 15.74 78.43
C TYR A 669 -10.70 16.03 78.56
N ARG A 670 -11.22 15.76 79.76
CA ARG A 670 -12.59 16.16 80.12
C ARG A 670 -12.53 17.44 80.90
N THR A 671 -13.48 18.34 80.65
CA THR A 671 -13.53 19.62 81.35
C THR A 671 -14.89 19.86 81.96
N TRP A 672 -14.92 20.67 83.00
CA TRP A 672 -16.13 21.06 83.73
C TRP A 672 -16.18 22.58 83.90
N ARG A 673 -17.39 23.15 83.89
CA ARG A 673 -17.63 24.54 84.29
C ARG A 673 -18.96 24.71 85.01
N VAL A 674 -19.12 25.85 85.67
CA VAL A 674 -20.42 26.40 86.05
C VAL A 674 -21.07 27.09 84.84
N LEU A 675 -22.24 26.60 84.44
CA LEU A 675 -23.06 27.16 83.37
C LEU A 675 -24.50 27.37 83.88
N GLY A 676 -24.97 28.62 83.80
CA GLY A 676 -26.31 29.00 84.23
C GLY A 676 -27.39 28.17 83.54
N GLY A 677 -28.33 27.65 84.33
CA GLY A 677 -29.40 26.74 83.86
C GLY A 677 -29.11 25.25 84.08
N TRP A 678 -27.86 24.87 84.38
CA TRP A 678 -27.46 23.47 84.63
C TRP A 678 -26.87 23.27 86.03
N ASN A 679 -26.08 24.23 86.51
CA ASN A 679 -25.54 24.28 87.88
C ASN A 679 -25.40 25.76 88.33
N ASN A 680 -24.88 26.01 89.54
CA ASN A 680 -24.77 27.36 90.10
C ASN A 680 -23.39 27.66 90.71
N SER A 681 -23.13 28.93 91.05
CA SER A 681 -21.85 29.42 91.58
C SER A 681 -21.43 28.86 92.94
N LYS A 682 -22.29 28.06 93.61
CA LYS A 682 -21.96 27.31 94.83
C LYS A 682 -21.63 25.84 94.56
N THR A 683 -21.72 25.40 93.31
CA THR A 683 -21.42 23.99 92.94
C THR A 683 -19.92 23.77 93.04
N PRO A 684 -19.45 22.82 93.87
CA PRO A 684 -18.04 22.47 93.92
C PRO A 684 -17.63 21.75 92.63
N HIS A 685 -16.40 22.00 92.18
CA HIS A 685 -15.83 21.23 91.08
C HIS A 685 -15.73 19.74 91.49
N PRO A 686 -16.08 18.78 90.61
CA PRO A 686 -16.06 17.34 90.93
C PRO A 686 -14.72 16.84 91.50
N ASP A 687 -13.61 17.40 91.01
CA ASP A 687 -12.24 17.06 91.44
C ASP A 687 -11.58 18.05 92.42
N GLY A 688 -12.34 18.93 93.07
CA GLY A 688 -11.81 19.79 94.14
C GLY A 688 -11.00 21.01 93.68
N CYS A 689 -11.12 21.42 92.42
CA CYS A 689 -10.41 22.56 91.82
C CYS A 689 -10.85 23.95 92.33
N GLY A 690 -11.92 24.01 93.12
CA GLY A 690 -12.53 25.25 93.62
C GLY A 690 -14.06 25.19 93.61
N ILE A 691 -14.70 26.28 94.06
CA ILE A 691 -16.16 26.44 94.05
C ILE A 691 -16.50 27.59 93.10
N GLY A 692 -17.51 27.42 92.25
CA GLY A 692 -18.00 28.50 91.39
C GLY A 692 -17.14 28.79 90.16
N MET A 693 -16.39 27.81 89.64
CA MET A 693 -15.52 27.98 88.48
C MET A 693 -16.34 28.18 87.19
N THR A 694 -16.41 29.42 86.70
CA THR A 694 -17.14 29.76 85.47
C THR A 694 -16.34 29.45 84.20
N THR A 695 -15.02 29.40 84.28
CA THR A 695 -14.12 28.94 83.21
C THR A 695 -14.04 27.42 83.19
N ARG A 696 -13.91 26.81 82.00
CA ARG A 696 -13.69 25.36 81.91
C ARG A 696 -12.35 24.95 82.52
N THR A 697 -12.39 24.03 83.47
CA THR A 697 -11.21 23.41 84.06
C THR A 697 -11.17 21.92 83.75
N VAL A 698 -9.97 21.37 83.55
CA VAL A 698 -9.78 19.93 83.34
C VAL A 698 -10.22 19.16 84.58
N MET A 699 -11.02 18.12 84.37
CA MET A 699 -11.59 17.25 85.38
C MET A 699 -11.19 15.80 85.12
N ASN A 700 -11.32 14.96 86.13
CA ASN A 700 -11.11 13.52 85.99
C ASN A 700 -12.15 12.95 85.02
N PRO A 701 -11.74 12.25 83.96
CA PRO A 701 -12.67 11.65 83.02
C PRO A 701 -13.69 10.72 83.68
N GLY A 702 -13.35 10.06 84.79
CA GLY A 702 -14.27 9.22 85.56
C GLY A 702 -15.50 9.94 86.13
N HIS A 703 -15.47 11.27 86.23
CA HIS A 703 -16.62 12.09 86.66
C HIS A 703 -17.49 12.59 85.49
N THR A 704 -17.19 12.15 84.26
CA THR A 704 -17.98 12.49 83.08
C THR A 704 -19.39 11.91 83.17
N HIS A 705 -20.39 12.74 82.86
CA HIS A 705 -21.79 12.33 82.82
C HIS A 705 -22.00 11.21 81.79
N GLY A 706 -22.84 10.22 82.10
CA GLY A 706 -23.03 9.02 81.26
C GLY A 706 -23.43 9.28 79.80
N TYR A 707 -24.11 10.41 79.53
CA TYR A 707 -24.44 10.85 78.16
C TYR A 707 -23.26 11.43 77.35
N CYS A 708 -22.11 11.63 77.99
CA CYS A 708 -20.92 12.28 77.42
C CYS A 708 -19.69 11.36 77.41
N ILE A 709 -19.85 10.09 77.80
CA ILE A 709 -18.77 9.10 77.78
C ILE A 709 -18.65 8.56 76.36
N ASP A 710 -17.55 8.88 75.69
CA ASP A 710 -17.16 8.30 74.40
C ASP A 710 -15.91 7.41 74.50
N PHE A 711 -15.49 7.10 75.73
CA PHE A 711 -14.26 6.39 76.05
C PHE A 711 -14.54 5.22 76.99
N GLU A 712 -13.69 4.20 76.91
CA GLU A 712 -13.73 3.05 77.79
C GLU A 712 -12.97 3.33 79.10
N PRO A 713 -13.34 2.72 80.24
CA PRO A 713 -12.65 2.94 81.52
C PRO A 713 -11.14 2.64 81.49
N ASN A 714 -10.70 1.71 80.65
CA ASN A 714 -9.30 1.35 80.44
C ASN A 714 -8.50 2.43 79.67
N GLN A 715 -9.15 3.43 79.07
CA GLN A 715 -8.53 4.56 78.37
C GLN A 715 -8.22 5.74 79.31
N ILE A 716 -8.68 5.71 80.57
CA ILE A 716 -8.43 6.76 81.55
C ILE A 716 -7.03 6.60 82.13
N ASN A 717 -6.20 7.64 82.01
CA ASN A 717 -4.86 7.67 82.58
C ASN A 717 -4.62 9.01 83.28
N GLY A 718 -4.84 9.01 84.60
CA GLY A 718 -4.80 10.22 85.43
C GLY A 718 -5.89 11.23 85.04
N ALA A 719 -5.45 12.43 84.64
CA ALA A 719 -6.34 13.53 84.23
C ALA A 719 -6.89 13.40 82.80
N GLY A 720 -6.31 12.51 81.98
CA GLY A 720 -6.58 12.42 80.54
C GLY A 720 -7.18 11.08 80.10
N VAL A 721 -7.65 11.05 78.87
CA VAL A 721 -8.14 9.89 78.12
C VAL A 721 -7.16 9.64 76.96
N TYR A 722 -6.61 8.43 76.88
CA TYR A 722 -5.65 8.03 75.86
C TYR A 722 -6.29 7.07 74.85
N LYS A 723 -6.39 7.50 73.59
CA LYS A 723 -6.96 6.73 72.47
C LYS A 723 -6.02 6.74 71.25
N PRO A 724 -5.00 5.88 71.23
CA PRO A 724 -4.07 5.83 70.10
C PRO A 724 -4.72 5.23 68.86
N THR A 725 -4.32 5.77 67.70
CA THR A 725 -4.57 5.25 66.36
C THR A 725 -3.24 4.79 65.74
N THR A 726 -3.29 4.15 64.57
CA THR A 726 -2.10 3.61 63.90
C THR A 726 -0.97 4.63 63.66
N CYS A 727 -1.30 5.91 63.52
CA CYS A 727 -0.29 6.96 63.29
C CYS A 727 -0.09 7.90 64.48
N SER A 728 -0.68 7.61 65.65
CA SER A 728 -0.72 8.53 66.79
C SER A 728 0.65 8.92 67.33
N ASP A 729 1.68 8.10 67.15
CA ASP A 729 3.06 8.37 67.61
C ASP A 729 3.62 9.71 67.08
N TYR A 730 3.17 10.18 65.90
CA TYR A 730 3.60 11.46 65.34
C TYR A 730 3.03 12.68 66.08
N ALA A 731 1.88 12.51 66.76
CA ALA A 731 1.18 13.54 67.51
C ALA A 731 1.11 13.26 69.03
N ASP A 732 1.68 12.16 69.52
CA ASP A 732 1.78 11.85 70.94
C ASP A 732 3.05 12.46 71.53
N THR A 733 2.89 13.40 72.47
CA THR A 733 3.99 13.91 73.29
C THR A 733 3.76 13.65 74.78
N GLY A 734 2.87 12.72 75.09
CA GLY A 734 2.39 12.42 76.43
C GLY A 734 1.31 13.39 76.92
N PRO A 735 0.89 13.24 78.19
CA PRO A 735 -0.08 14.12 78.82
C PRO A 735 0.38 15.59 78.81
N TRP A 736 -0.50 16.48 78.34
CA TRP A 736 -0.22 17.90 78.14
C TRP A 736 -1.13 18.85 78.94
N ALA A 737 -2.10 18.32 79.70
CA ALA A 737 -2.88 19.06 80.68
C ALA A 737 -3.03 18.23 81.98
N GLY A 738 -3.07 18.92 83.12
CA GLY A 738 -3.30 18.37 84.44
C GLY A 738 -4.71 18.62 84.97
N LEU A 739 -5.09 17.95 86.06
CA LEU A 739 -6.34 18.25 86.76
C LEU A 739 -6.36 19.71 87.20
N CYS A 740 -7.53 20.35 87.08
CA CYS A 740 -7.78 21.75 87.43
C CYS A 740 -7.14 22.79 86.51
N ASP A 741 -6.41 22.39 85.46
CA ASP A 741 -5.88 23.34 84.48
C ASP A 741 -7.03 24.09 83.78
N ASN A 742 -6.82 25.39 83.54
CA ASN A 742 -7.80 26.22 82.84
C ASN A 742 -7.76 25.91 81.33
N ALA A 743 -8.70 25.09 80.88
CA ALA A 743 -8.82 24.64 79.50
C ALA A 743 -9.09 25.79 78.51
N GLU A 744 -9.82 26.82 78.92
CA GLU A 744 -10.10 27.99 78.05
C GLU A 744 -8.83 28.80 77.78
N SER A 745 -7.89 28.85 78.73
CA SER A 745 -6.61 29.55 78.56
C SER A 745 -5.62 28.81 77.66
N MET A 746 -5.88 27.53 77.36
CA MET A 746 -5.04 26.67 76.51
C MET A 746 -5.51 26.64 75.05
N LEU A 747 -6.69 27.21 74.75
CA LEU A 747 -7.23 27.25 73.40
C LEU A 747 -6.39 28.16 72.50
N TYR A 748 -6.01 27.65 71.34
CA TYR A 748 -5.43 28.45 70.26
C TYR A 748 -5.68 27.80 68.91
N TYR A 749 -5.63 28.59 67.85
CA TYR A 749 -5.68 28.13 66.48
C TYR A 749 -4.68 28.92 65.64
N VAL A 750 -3.73 28.21 65.03
CA VAL A 750 -2.81 28.74 64.03
C VAL A 750 -3.36 28.33 62.67
N ALA A 751 -3.85 29.31 61.91
CA ALA A 751 -4.32 29.06 60.56
C ALA A 751 -3.20 28.43 59.70
N PRO A 752 -3.50 27.46 58.82
CA PRO A 752 -2.51 26.96 57.86
C PRO A 752 -2.09 28.09 56.92
N PRO A 753 -0.83 28.12 56.48
CA PRO A 753 -0.47 28.90 55.30
C PRO A 753 -1.30 28.48 54.09
N GLU A 754 -1.39 29.34 53.09
CA GLU A 754 -2.06 28.98 51.84
C GLU A 754 -1.34 27.79 51.19
N SER A 755 -2.14 26.86 50.66
CA SER A 755 -1.63 25.75 49.87
C SER A 755 -1.15 26.28 48.52
N GLU A 756 0.07 25.92 48.14
CA GLU A 756 0.64 26.27 46.85
C GLU A 756 0.68 25.05 45.94
N SER A 757 0.28 25.23 44.69
CA SER A 757 0.51 24.23 43.66
C SER A 757 1.08 24.87 42.39
N SER A 758 2.01 24.18 41.75
CA SER A 758 2.54 24.54 40.43
C SER A 758 2.46 23.33 39.51
N PHE A 759 2.17 23.60 38.24
CA PHE A 759 2.03 22.59 37.21
C PHE A 759 2.61 23.12 35.91
N GLU A 760 3.64 22.45 35.41
CA GLU A 760 4.28 22.76 34.14
C GLU A 760 4.13 21.57 33.19
N THR A 761 3.88 21.84 31.90
CA THR A 761 3.77 20.80 30.88
C THR A 761 4.72 21.06 29.74
N SER A 762 5.39 20.02 29.28
CA SER A 762 6.07 20.00 27.99
C SER A 762 5.12 19.41 26.95
N LYS A 763 4.85 20.18 25.89
CA LYS A 763 3.95 19.75 24.81
C LYS A 763 4.64 18.68 23.97
N PRO A 764 3.92 17.60 23.58
CA PRO A 764 4.46 16.66 22.62
C PRO A 764 4.66 17.35 21.27
N ALA A 765 5.73 16.96 20.57
CA ALA A 765 5.99 17.35 19.19
C ALA A 765 5.79 16.12 18.30
N GLY A 766 5.16 16.32 17.15
CA GLY A 766 4.95 15.26 16.17
C GLY A 766 5.41 15.73 14.81
N ARG A 767 6.04 14.83 14.07
CA ARG A 767 6.34 15.04 12.66
C ARG A 767 6.03 13.79 11.89
N TYR A 768 5.60 13.95 10.65
CA TYR A 768 5.64 12.85 9.71
C TYR A 768 6.32 13.24 8.40
N VAL A 769 7.03 12.27 7.84
CA VAL A 769 7.74 12.38 6.57
C VAL A 769 7.21 11.31 5.64
N VAL A 770 7.00 11.67 4.38
CA VAL A 770 6.59 10.75 3.33
C VAL A 770 7.71 10.66 2.31
N TRP A 771 8.15 9.45 2.04
CA TRP A 771 9.14 9.12 1.01
C TRP A 771 8.47 8.36 -0.13
N LEU A 772 8.84 8.69 -1.36
CA LEU A 772 8.58 7.87 -2.55
C LEU A 772 9.87 7.12 -2.87
N VAL A 773 9.77 5.80 -3.00
CA VAL A 773 10.83 4.95 -3.54
C VAL A 773 10.30 4.32 -4.81
N ASN A 774 11.07 4.39 -5.89
CA ASN A 774 10.73 3.71 -7.11
C ASN A 774 11.98 3.28 -7.90
N SER A 775 11.74 2.69 -9.05
CA SER A 775 12.74 2.22 -10.03
C SER A 775 13.35 3.33 -10.90
N SER A 776 13.03 4.60 -10.65
CA SER A 776 13.63 5.71 -11.41
C SER A 776 15.03 6.02 -10.92
N ASP A 777 15.80 6.72 -11.75
CA ASP A 777 17.16 7.17 -11.42
C ASP A 777 17.17 8.26 -10.32
N HIS A 778 16.01 8.75 -9.87
CA HIS A 778 15.90 9.70 -8.74
C HIS A 778 16.08 9.03 -7.37
N GLY A 779 16.02 7.70 -7.28
CA GLY A 779 16.14 6.97 -6.02
C GLY A 779 15.04 7.33 -5.01
N GLN A 780 15.44 7.62 -3.77
CA GLN A 780 14.52 7.96 -2.68
C GLN A 780 14.18 9.45 -2.70
N ILE A 781 12.90 9.78 -2.84
CA ILE A 781 12.42 11.17 -2.88
C ILE A 781 11.63 11.48 -1.62
N LYS A 782 12.04 12.50 -0.87
CA LYS A 782 11.22 13.05 0.22
C LYS A 782 10.04 13.81 -0.40
N ALA A 783 8.88 13.17 -0.47
CA ALA A 783 7.69 13.71 -1.11
C ALA A 783 7.03 14.79 -0.23
N ALA A 784 6.89 14.55 1.07
CA ALA A 784 6.30 15.49 2.02
C ALA A 784 6.97 15.44 3.40
N GLN A 785 6.89 16.55 4.14
CA GLN A 785 7.24 16.63 5.55
C GLN A 785 6.27 17.60 6.23
N VAL A 786 5.65 17.16 7.33
CA VAL A 786 4.66 17.94 8.07
C VAL A 786 4.92 17.82 9.56
N GLU A 787 5.06 18.96 10.24
CA GLU A 787 5.12 19.04 11.70
C GLU A 787 3.69 19.02 12.25
N SER A 788 3.24 17.86 12.72
CA SER A 788 1.89 17.64 13.28
C SER A 788 1.83 16.37 14.15
N LEU A 789 1.02 16.42 15.20
CA LEU A 789 0.65 15.24 16.01
C LEU A 789 -0.32 14.31 15.27
N TYR A 790 -0.94 14.77 14.18
CA TYR A 790 -1.89 14.00 13.37
C TYR A 790 -1.23 13.37 12.15
N PHE A 791 -1.41 12.06 11.93
CA PHE A 791 -0.80 11.32 10.83
C PHE A 791 -1.51 11.46 9.47
N GLY A 792 -2.38 12.45 9.32
CA GLY A 792 -3.16 12.61 8.08
C GLY A 792 -4.06 11.40 7.79
N LEU A 793 -4.12 11.02 6.51
CA LEU A 793 -4.96 9.91 6.01
C LEU A 793 -4.27 8.53 6.07
N TRP A 794 -2.97 8.49 6.36
CA TRP A 794 -2.18 7.26 6.44
C TRP A 794 -2.76 6.17 7.38
N PRO A 795 -3.27 6.48 8.59
CA PRO A 795 -3.82 5.48 9.50
C PRO A 795 -5.22 5.03 9.13
N LEU A 796 -5.90 5.71 8.20
CA LEU A 796 -7.31 5.48 7.87
C LEU A 796 -7.47 4.40 6.80
N ILE A 797 -8.58 3.66 6.88
CA ILE A 797 -8.97 2.66 5.89
C ILE A 797 -9.48 3.36 4.64
N SER A 798 -9.15 2.82 3.46
CA SER A 798 -9.77 3.19 2.19
C SER A 798 -10.25 1.91 1.48
N PRO A 799 -11.46 1.89 0.89
CA PRO A 799 -12.55 2.85 1.09
C PRO A 799 -13.15 2.71 2.50
N ASP A 800 -13.60 3.82 3.11
CA ASP A 800 -14.31 3.79 4.40
C ASP A 800 -15.83 3.63 4.18
N ASN A 801 -16.42 2.60 4.80
CA ASN A 801 -17.85 2.28 4.71
C ASN A 801 -18.65 2.78 5.93
N GLY A 802 -18.02 3.45 6.90
CA GLY A 802 -18.59 3.70 8.23
C GLY A 802 -19.01 5.14 8.54
N ASN A 803 -18.49 6.15 7.85
CA ASN A 803 -18.83 7.56 8.11
C ASN A 803 -18.57 8.45 6.87
N PRO A 804 -19.60 9.08 6.25
CA PRO A 804 -19.41 9.95 5.09
C PRO A 804 -18.56 11.21 5.39
N ASP A 805 -18.56 11.67 6.65
CA ASP A 805 -17.76 12.84 7.09
C ASP A 805 -16.29 12.48 7.39
N GLN A 806 -15.94 11.18 7.37
CA GLN A 806 -14.56 10.67 7.49
C GLN A 806 -14.16 9.80 6.28
N SER A 807 -14.89 9.90 5.16
CA SER A 807 -14.53 9.22 3.93
C SER A 807 -13.11 9.61 3.51
N ALA A 808 -12.17 8.70 3.66
CA ALA A 808 -10.85 8.84 3.09
C ALA A 808 -10.81 7.95 1.85
N ASP A 809 -11.54 8.34 0.81
CA ASP A 809 -11.28 7.81 -0.53
C ASP A 809 -9.85 8.25 -0.88
N GLN A 810 -8.91 7.30 -0.90
CA GLN A 810 -7.49 7.62 -1.02
C GLN A 810 -6.98 7.34 -2.44
N TYR A 811 -6.16 8.25 -2.93
CA TYR A 811 -5.54 8.19 -4.24
C TYR A 811 -4.10 8.73 -4.21
N LEU A 812 -3.21 8.02 -4.90
CA LEU A 812 -1.84 8.41 -5.21
C LEU A 812 -1.51 7.90 -6.60
N GLU A 813 -0.73 8.64 -7.36
CA GLU A 813 -0.27 8.25 -8.69
C GLU A 813 1.20 8.57 -8.88
N VAL A 814 1.88 7.73 -9.66
CA VAL A 814 3.26 7.93 -10.11
C VAL A 814 3.35 7.49 -11.57
N THR A 815 4.05 8.26 -12.38
CA THR A 815 4.35 7.92 -13.78
C THR A 815 5.64 8.60 -14.19
N GLY A 816 6.46 7.95 -15.00
CA GLY A 816 7.77 8.46 -15.38
C GLY A 816 8.22 7.93 -16.73
N ASN A 817 9.31 8.52 -17.21
CA ASN A 817 9.99 8.04 -18.40
C ASN A 817 10.65 6.68 -18.12
N ALA A 818 10.44 5.73 -19.03
CA ALA A 818 10.96 4.37 -18.94
C ALA A 818 11.88 4.00 -20.12
N LEU A 819 12.03 4.89 -21.11
CA LEU A 819 12.90 4.68 -22.27
C LEU A 819 13.54 5.99 -22.76
N GLY A 820 14.87 5.95 -22.90
CA GLY A 820 15.69 7.10 -23.29
C GLY A 820 16.43 7.70 -22.08
N THR A 821 17.15 8.80 -22.29
CA THR A 821 18.02 9.41 -21.29
C THR A 821 17.33 10.44 -20.38
N ALA A 822 16.08 10.77 -20.69
CA ALA A 822 15.32 11.72 -19.91
C ALA A 822 14.93 11.14 -18.54
N ASN A 823 15.45 11.73 -17.46
CA ASN A 823 15.05 11.34 -16.11
C ASN A 823 13.86 12.20 -15.63
N ALA A 824 12.67 12.09 -16.25
CA ALA A 824 11.47 12.83 -15.87
C ALA A 824 10.41 11.95 -15.20
N MET A 825 9.78 12.46 -14.15
CA MET A 825 8.73 11.76 -13.41
C MET A 825 7.70 12.72 -12.81
N ARG A 826 6.43 12.32 -12.81
CA ARG A 826 5.35 12.97 -12.08
C ARG A 826 4.85 12.08 -10.96
N TYR A 827 4.72 12.63 -9.75
CA TYR A 827 4.33 11.90 -8.56
C TYR A 827 3.46 12.73 -7.62
N THR A 828 2.55 12.08 -6.89
CA THR A 828 1.71 12.74 -5.87
C THR A 828 2.52 13.06 -4.60
N VAL A 829 2.40 14.29 -4.07
CA VAL A 829 3.18 14.75 -2.90
C VAL A 829 2.83 13.98 -1.62
N ASN A 830 1.54 13.71 -1.42
CA ASN A 830 0.98 13.00 -0.27
C ASN A 830 -0.42 12.49 -0.63
N ILE A 831 -1.04 11.65 0.21
CA ILE A 831 -2.37 11.07 -0.09
C ILE A 831 -3.39 12.19 -0.37
N ASN A 832 -4.06 12.12 -1.53
CA ASN A 832 -5.05 13.09 -2.02
C ASN A 832 -4.53 14.53 -2.21
N GLU A 833 -3.22 14.76 -2.14
CA GLU A 833 -2.62 16.06 -2.44
C GLU A 833 -2.30 16.19 -3.94
N LYS A 834 -1.78 17.36 -4.34
CA LYS A 834 -1.40 17.61 -5.74
C LYS A 834 -0.15 16.82 -6.11
N SER A 835 -0.02 16.52 -7.41
CA SER A 835 1.20 15.95 -7.98
C SER A 835 2.22 17.03 -8.33
N ARG A 836 3.49 16.65 -8.37
CA ARG A 836 4.63 17.45 -8.83
C ARG A 836 5.36 16.73 -9.95
N LEU A 837 6.05 17.51 -10.78
CA LEU A 837 6.98 17.00 -11.78
C LEU A 837 8.42 17.18 -11.28
N ILE A 838 9.29 16.23 -11.57
CA ILE A 838 10.72 16.29 -11.28
C ILE A 838 11.52 15.80 -12.49
N GLY A 839 12.68 16.42 -12.71
CA GLY A 839 13.67 16.01 -13.70
C GLY A 839 13.44 16.58 -15.10
N ARG A 840 14.03 15.96 -16.13
CA ARG A 840 13.95 16.44 -17.53
C ARG A 840 13.53 15.35 -18.50
N PRO A 841 12.76 15.67 -19.56
CA PRO A 841 12.27 17.01 -19.90
C PRO A 841 11.16 17.48 -18.96
N ASP A 842 11.17 18.78 -18.68
CA ASP A 842 10.14 19.48 -17.93
C ASP A 842 9.56 20.56 -18.84
N TRP A 843 8.45 20.23 -19.50
CA TRP A 843 7.73 21.13 -20.39
C TRP A 843 6.51 21.74 -19.69
N SER A 844 6.27 23.02 -19.95
CA SER A 844 5.09 23.73 -19.46
C SER A 844 3.80 22.99 -19.84
N GLY A 845 3.02 22.56 -18.84
CA GLY A 845 1.79 21.79 -19.02
C GLY A 845 1.88 20.33 -18.57
N MET A 846 3.09 19.79 -18.37
CA MET A 846 3.28 18.42 -17.85
C MET A 846 2.80 18.24 -16.40
N GLU A 847 2.68 19.33 -15.63
CA GLU A 847 2.08 19.30 -14.29
C GLU A 847 0.57 19.11 -14.31
N SER A 848 -0.10 19.41 -15.44
CA SER A 848 -1.55 19.34 -15.58
C SER A 848 -2.00 18.04 -16.25
N GLY A 849 -2.93 17.32 -15.61
CA GLY A 849 -3.50 16.08 -16.14
C GLY A 849 -2.61 14.83 -15.98
N ALA A 850 -3.01 13.73 -16.62
CA ALA A 850 -2.29 12.46 -16.58
C ALA A 850 -1.16 12.46 -17.63
N LEU A 851 0.07 12.20 -17.19
CA LEU A 851 1.28 12.26 -18.02
C LEU A 851 1.63 10.89 -18.61
N THR A 852 1.95 10.82 -19.91
CA THR A 852 2.42 9.59 -20.58
C THR A 852 3.59 9.88 -21.50
N PHE A 853 4.71 9.19 -21.30
CA PHE A 853 5.84 9.21 -22.22
C PHE A 853 5.62 8.19 -23.34
N VAL A 854 6.01 8.54 -24.57
CA VAL A 854 5.89 7.67 -25.75
C VAL A 854 7.15 7.77 -26.61
N GLY A 855 7.55 6.66 -27.23
CA GLY A 855 8.79 6.56 -27.98
C GLY A 855 10.04 6.68 -27.09
N VAL A 856 11.19 6.97 -27.69
CA VAL A 856 12.45 7.20 -26.97
C VAL A 856 12.51 8.66 -26.54
N VAL A 857 12.43 8.93 -25.23
CA VAL A 857 12.46 10.30 -24.72
C VAL A 857 13.84 10.59 -24.15
N ASN A 858 14.58 11.45 -24.83
CA ASN A 858 15.88 11.95 -24.41
C ASN A 858 15.75 13.36 -23.82
N GLY A 859 16.59 13.67 -22.83
CA GLY A 859 16.50 14.87 -21.97
C GLY A 859 17.16 16.13 -22.53
#